data_AF-M6VLT6-F1
#
_entry.id   AF-M6VLT6-F1
#
_cell.length_a   1.000
_cell.length_b   1.000
_cell.length_c   1.000
_cell.angle_alpha   90.00
_cell.angle_beta   90.00
_cell.angle_gamma   90.00
#
_symmetry.space_group_name_H-M   'P 1'
#
loop_
_entity.id
_entity.type
_entity.pdbx_description
1 polymer ?
#
loop_
_entity_poly.entity_id
_entity_poly.type
_entity_poly.pdbx_seq_one_letter_code
_entity_poly.pdbx_strand_id
1 'polypeptide(L)'
;MIVIDAINEGNYRDEWYYQITGFLSDLSDFSNIAILFSCRDTYLNYILPDSANESHLPRIEHYGFRGHEHRAAEKFLSQQGISKPSAPILAPEFSNPLFLKTCCRAIKQNGLKSFPKGLNSITSLFDFYVESIEKIIGKKKKFNPQENIVKSTLIDLSSKLLPDNLEGLPKQDARTVVNGYDPNKNFGDSLFDILLDEGILSEDVSYKEESRGDLVIRFTYERFSDYFIAQQLVDNVEDIEIAFSDKSKINNLLIENGYYSLAGIFEALTIIIAERFNREMEDLLSRDIEIDKWQIDETFKNTVLWRSPQSFTERTLEILNNLDWHSYNNPALDILLKLATEPNHPWNAEMLHRNLIGKEIAERDHFWSIQIASGDSSEEDDEYESIIRTIIEWSHSGEIKSVEEERIRLCAFTLLWFLTTPNRKIRDRSTKSLVRILTFYPKLVKELLIEFSKVNDNYLKERLFAVAYGVVCNISNKDVIKEISDSIYELIFKEVNPLPHILLRDYARGILEKALYLGILSSEIIPEQFRPPYTSNVELQKPSIEDIRNLDGDEFSSHIKSSIMGFPGDFGNYTMGCVHHWSSTPISFLKVENGLVIKERFAKELLTSDVQKEYFIRLEQAKTEDILISRKESLKAISESYEEIEHIYEDRRKEQEEFDKRVNEQLNDEQREYYRWLSGLSDNRPATFSRQWAQRWVCKRSFEFGWSEERFATFEKNCSHGRGGGRGNGAMERVGKKYQWMAFHEFLAILSDKYHWINRGYTDIPDDDIYDGPWQIYKRDIDPTIWLRQIGKNIADFNYQCTWWQPYNFPFPKENDHTIKTNFLWDENILPDFSDLLQRKNPLDNSNWTVLHSFWSAERKYFDGDSENPYLEGWFRINSVLIRKGDCDTLAKAVAGRNLCDPHIISVPSTQHEGYIGEYPWHPIYRHISGWREPEEVFRDQISVKLNFPRIIGHGGAKVNTP
;
A
#
# COMPACT_ATOMS: atom_id res chain seq x y z
N MET A 1 1.02 -17.96 -39.35
CA MET A 1 1.63 -16.67 -38.99
C MET A 1 3.06 -16.68 -39.47
N ILE A 2 3.48 -15.66 -40.23
CA ILE A 2 4.85 -15.42 -40.66
C ILE A 2 5.39 -14.27 -39.80
N VAL A 3 6.57 -14.44 -39.21
CA VAL A 3 7.22 -13.40 -38.42
C VAL A 3 8.58 -13.10 -39.05
N ILE A 4 8.79 -11.84 -39.42
CA ILE A 4 10.07 -11.35 -39.94
C ILE A 4 10.65 -10.42 -38.89
N ASP A 5 11.71 -10.89 -38.25
CA ASP A 5 12.39 -10.16 -37.18
C ASP A 5 13.40 -9.17 -37.78
N ALA A 6 13.40 -7.94 -37.25
CA ALA A 6 14.26 -6.82 -37.60
C ALA A 6 14.39 -6.60 -39.11
N ILE A 7 13.28 -6.24 -39.77
CA ILE A 7 13.25 -6.00 -41.23
C ILE A 7 14.23 -4.89 -41.68
N ASN A 8 14.58 -3.98 -40.78
CA ASN A 8 15.57 -2.94 -40.98
C ASN A 8 17.03 -3.46 -40.93
N GLU A 9 17.24 -4.74 -40.61
CA GLU A 9 18.54 -5.42 -40.57
C GLU A 9 18.69 -6.38 -41.78
N GLY A 10 19.91 -6.57 -42.28
CA GLY A 10 20.23 -7.50 -43.37
C GLY A 10 20.71 -6.85 -44.68
N ASN A 11 21.34 -7.67 -45.53
CA ASN A 11 22.05 -7.23 -46.74
C ASN A 11 21.17 -6.63 -47.84
N TYR A 12 19.85 -6.88 -47.78
CA TYR A 12 18.87 -6.46 -48.79
C TYR A 12 17.82 -5.51 -48.23
N ARG A 13 18.11 -4.84 -47.09
CA ARG A 13 17.14 -3.96 -46.41
C ARG A 13 16.56 -2.87 -47.32
N ASP A 14 17.37 -2.37 -48.26
CA ASP A 14 16.98 -1.28 -49.16
C ASP A 14 15.89 -1.71 -50.15
N GLU A 15 15.77 -3.02 -50.42
CA GLU A 15 14.78 -3.59 -51.34
C GLU A 15 13.38 -3.59 -50.75
N TRP A 16 13.23 -3.66 -49.42
CA TRP A 16 11.92 -3.74 -48.77
C TRP A 16 11.01 -2.57 -49.13
N TYR A 17 11.55 -1.35 -49.24
CA TYR A 17 10.77 -0.17 -49.64
C TYR A 17 10.08 -0.34 -50.99
N TYR A 18 10.72 -1.03 -51.93
CA TYR A 18 10.16 -1.26 -53.27
C TYR A 18 9.30 -2.52 -53.35
N GLN A 19 9.60 -3.53 -52.52
CA GLN A 19 9.01 -4.86 -52.65
C GLN A 19 7.91 -5.16 -51.63
N ILE A 20 7.82 -4.43 -50.51
CA ILE A 20 6.93 -4.78 -49.40
C ILE A 20 5.45 -4.75 -49.81
N THR A 21 5.03 -3.77 -50.63
CA THR A 21 3.65 -3.69 -51.11
C THR A 21 3.29 -4.88 -52.00
N GLY A 22 4.21 -5.30 -52.88
CA GLY A 22 4.03 -6.49 -53.71
C GLY A 22 3.95 -7.77 -52.87
N PHE A 23 4.83 -7.90 -51.89
CA PHE A 23 4.84 -9.00 -50.94
C PHE A 23 3.55 -9.09 -50.10
N LEU A 24 3.01 -7.96 -49.63
CA LEU A 24 1.74 -7.91 -48.92
C LEU A 24 0.55 -8.26 -49.84
N SER A 25 0.60 -7.83 -51.10
CA SER A 25 -0.41 -8.18 -52.10
C SER A 25 -0.43 -9.69 -52.34
N ASP A 26 0.73 -10.32 -52.53
CA ASP A 26 0.83 -11.77 -52.74
C ASP A 26 0.30 -12.57 -51.53
N LEU A 27 0.52 -12.05 -50.31
CA LEU A 27 0.01 -12.67 -49.08
C LEU A 27 -1.50 -12.48 -48.88
N SER A 28 -2.10 -11.44 -49.46
CA SER A 28 -3.53 -11.15 -49.31
C SER A 28 -4.43 -12.24 -49.90
N ASP A 29 -3.91 -13.05 -50.83
CA ASP A 29 -4.58 -14.23 -51.38
C ASP A 29 -4.78 -15.37 -50.36
N PHE A 30 -4.11 -15.32 -49.20
CA PHE A 30 -4.12 -16.36 -48.17
C PHE A 30 -4.79 -15.90 -46.87
N SER A 31 -6.11 -16.01 -46.79
CA SER A 31 -6.94 -15.52 -45.67
C SER A 31 -6.61 -16.09 -44.26
N ASN A 32 -5.87 -17.19 -44.17
CA ASN A 32 -5.49 -17.83 -42.90
C ASN A 32 -4.03 -17.54 -42.48
N ILE A 33 -3.29 -16.71 -43.23
CA ILE A 33 -1.90 -16.35 -42.93
C ILE A 33 -1.84 -14.91 -42.43
N ALA A 34 -1.48 -14.73 -41.16
CA ALA A 34 -1.10 -13.44 -40.61
C ALA A 34 0.41 -13.18 -40.79
N ILE A 35 0.81 -11.93 -40.96
CA ILE A 35 2.21 -11.49 -40.99
C ILE A 35 2.51 -10.48 -39.88
N LEU A 36 3.71 -10.58 -39.31
CA LEU A 36 4.25 -9.66 -38.32
C LEU A 36 5.67 -9.26 -38.69
N PHE A 37 5.95 -7.96 -38.70
CA PHE A 37 7.29 -7.42 -38.84
C PHE A 37 7.71 -6.77 -37.53
N SER A 38 8.98 -6.91 -37.13
CA SER A 38 9.60 -5.98 -36.17
C SER A 38 10.52 -5.02 -36.92
N CYS A 39 10.44 -3.73 -36.60
CA CYS A 39 11.21 -2.67 -37.22
C CYS A 39 11.49 -1.59 -36.17
N ARG A 40 12.64 -0.92 -36.26
CA ARG A 40 12.89 0.31 -35.49
C ARG A 40 12.02 1.44 -36.04
N ASP A 41 11.50 2.27 -35.15
CA ASP A 41 10.69 3.44 -35.48
C ASP A 41 11.39 4.40 -36.45
N THR A 42 12.68 4.69 -36.24
CA THR A 42 13.49 5.55 -37.12
C THR A 42 13.62 5.02 -38.55
N TYR A 43 13.50 3.71 -38.75
CA TYR A 43 13.59 3.05 -40.05
C TYR A 43 12.24 2.95 -40.78
N LEU A 44 11.12 3.35 -40.16
CA LEU A 44 9.80 3.19 -40.76
C LEU A 44 9.70 3.86 -42.13
N ASN A 45 10.12 5.12 -42.27
CA ASN A 45 10.07 5.84 -43.56
C ASN A 45 11.15 5.36 -44.55
N TYR A 46 12.24 4.77 -44.03
CA TYR A 46 13.30 4.19 -44.85
C TYR A 46 12.88 2.86 -45.51
N ILE A 47 12.07 2.07 -44.78
CA ILE A 47 11.66 0.71 -45.14
C ILE A 47 10.25 0.66 -45.75
N LEU A 48 9.32 1.51 -45.31
CA LEU A 48 7.93 1.48 -45.73
C LEU A 48 7.64 2.65 -46.70
N PRO A 49 7.12 2.38 -47.91
CA PRO A 49 6.58 3.43 -48.76
C PRO A 49 5.22 3.91 -48.23
N ASP A 50 4.78 5.10 -48.61
CA ASP A 50 3.48 5.68 -48.21
C ASP A 50 2.27 4.75 -48.50
N SER A 51 2.40 3.89 -49.51
CA SER A 51 1.39 2.88 -49.86
C SER A 51 1.19 1.79 -48.80
N ALA A 52 2.18 1.54 -47.93
CA ALA A 52 2.15 0.56 -46.84
C ALA A 52 1.83 1.22 -45.49
N ASN A 53 0.72 1.97 -45.45
CA ASN A 53 0.27 2.72 -44.27
C ASN A 53 -0.45 1.83 -43.22
N GLU A 54 -0.86 2.43 -42.10
CA GLU A 54 -1.45 1.72 -40.94
C GLU A 54 -2.75 0.96 -41.24
N SER A 55 -3.43 1.26 -42.34
CA SER A 55 -4.61 0.50 -42.76
C SER A 55 -4.27 -0.89 -43.29
N HIS A 56 -3.06 -1.06 -43.83
CA HIS A 56 -2.55 -2.34 -44.34
C HIS A 56 -1.63 -3.03 -43.32
N LEU A 57 -0.88 -2.24 -42.54
CA LEU A 57 0.03 -2.71 -41.50
C LEU A 57 -0.26 -1.99 -40.17
N PRO A 58 -1.20 -2.51 -39.35
CA PRO A 58 -1.43 -1.99 -38.01
C PRO A 58 -0.15 -2.01 -37.18
N ARG A 59 0.10 -0.92 -36.45
CA ARG A 59 1.34 -0.73 -35.68
C ARG A 59 1.08 -0.96 -34.19
N ILE A 60 2.00 -1.66 -33.55
CA ILE A 60 2.04 -1.86 -32.11
C ILE A 60 3.42 -1.44 -31.66
N GLU A 61 3.49 -0.43 -30.80
CA GLU A 61 4.74 0.05 -30.25
C GLU A 61 5.10 -0.74 -28.98
N HIS A 62 6.35 -1.22 -28.89
CA HIS A 62 6.81 -2.01 -27.77
C HIS A 62 7.73 -1.19 -26.86
N TYR A 63 7.20 -0.66 -25.77
CA TYR A 63 7.91 0.24 -24.83
C TYR A 63 8.90 -0.45 -23.87
N GLY A 64 9.35 -1.67 -24.18
CA GLY A 64 10.34 -2.38 -23.37
C GLY A 64 9.78 -2.78 -22.01
N PHE A 65 10.42 -2.33 -20.93
CA PHE A 65 10.00 -2.60 -19.55
C PHE A 65 9.08 -1.53 -18.95
N ARG A 66 8.51 -0.61 -19.75
CA ARG A 66 7.64 0.47 -19.26
C ARG A 66 6.53 -0.09 -18.34
N GLY A 67 6.41 0.48 -17.13
CA GLY A 67 5.42 0.08 -16.11
C GLY A 67 5.83 -1.14 -15.24
N HIS A 68 6.90 -1.86 -15.62
CA HIS A 68 7.41 -3.03 -14.91
C HIS A 68 8.95 -3.03 -14.77
N GLU A 69 9.57 -1.85 -14.85
CA GLU A 69 11.02 -1.65 -14.95
C GLU A 69 11.75 -2.38 -13.82
N HIS A 70 11.28 -2.19 -12.58
CA HIS A 70 11.85 -2.82 -11.40
C HIS A 70 11.75 -4.34 -11.42
N ARG A 71 10.56 -4.87 -11.70
CA ARG A 71 10.32 -6.33 -11.73
C ARG A 71 11.10 -6.99 -12.88
N ALA A 72 11.17 -6.33 -14.03
CA ALA A 72 11.86 -6.84 -15.20
C ALA A 72 13.39 -6.81 -15.00
N ALA A 73 13.94 -5.69 -14.53
CA ALA A 73 15.36 -5.59 -14.18
C ALA A 73 15.74 -6.56 -13.05
N GLU A 74 14.88 -6.74 -12.03
CA GLU A 74 15.07 -7.74 -10.97
C GLU A 74 15.14 -9.16 -11.53
N LYS A 75 14.18 -9.54 -12.38
CA LYS A 75 14.14 -10.86 -13.01
C LYS A 75 15.37 -11.08 -13.89
N PHE A 76 15.82 -10.05 -14.61
CA PHE A 76 17.02 -10.14 -15.42
C PHE A 76 18.30 -10.32 -14.57
N LEU A 77 18.51 -9.49 -13.54
CA LEU A 77 19.69 -9.55 -12.66
C LEU A 77 19.79 -10.88 -11.91
N SER A 78 18.66 -11.35 -11.37
CA SER A 78 18.60 -12.62 -10.64
C SER A 78 18.93 -13.83 -11.52
N GLN A 79 18.44 -13.88 -12.77
CA GLN A 79 18.82 -14.91 -13.74
C GLN A 79 20.31 -14.86 -14.09
N GLN A 80 20.93 -13.68 -14.02
CA GLN A 80 22.37 -13.53 -14.20
C GLN A 80 23.18 -13.86 -12.94
N GLY A 81 22.56 -14.16 -11.79
CA GLY A 81 23.29 -14.43 -10.54
C GLY A 81 24.00 -13.19 -9.98
N ILE A 82 23.54 -12.00 -10.36
CA ILE A 82 23.98 -10.73 -9.80
C ILE A 82 22.96 -10.32 -8.74
N SER A 83 23.44 -10.03 -7.54
CA SER A 83 22.65 -9.54 -6.42
C SER A 83 21.87 -8.30 -6.85
N LYS A 84 20.60 -8.26 -6.44
CA LYS A 84 19.68 -7.16 -6.72
C LYS A 84 20.33 -5.81 -6.36
N PRO A 85 19.94 -4.71 -7.01
CA PRO A 85 20.33 -3.38 -6.57
C PRO A 85 19.91 -3.23 -5.11
N SER A 86 20.84 -2.77 -4.26
CA SER A 86 20.55 -2.49 -2.86
C SER A 86 19.60 -1.31 -2.69
N ALA A 87 19.40 -0.51 -3.74
CA ALA A 87 18.53 0.67 -3.76
C ALA A 87 17.12 0.33 -4.30
N PRO A 88 16.06 0.94 -3.74
CA PRO A 88 14.69 0.79 -4.24
C PRO A 88 14.48 1.31 -5.65
N ILE A 89 15.22 2.35 -6.07
CA ILE A 89 15.03 3.04 -7.35
C ILE A 89 16.18 2.72 -8.29
N LEU A 90 15.84 2.41 -9.53
CA LEU A 90 16.78 2.09 -10.58
C LEU A 90 16.87 3.27 -11.53
N ALA A 91 18.09 3.53 -11.97
CA ALA A 91 18.38 4.44 -13.06
C ALA A 91 17.57 4.03 -14.32
N PRO A 92 16.81 4.90 -15.01
CA PRO A 92 16.11 4.62 -16.27
C PRO A 92 16.88 3.82 -17.33
N GLU A 93 18.22 3.91 -17.36
CA GLU A 93 19.07 3.10 -18.25
C GLU A 93 18.97 1.60 -17.93
N PHE A 94 18.58 1.25 -16.70
CA PHE A 94 18.26 -0.12 -16.30
C PHE A 94 16.94 -0.63 -16.89
N SER A 95 16.15 0.24 -17.53
CA SER A 95 15.01 -0.18 -18.34
C SER A 95 15.44 -0.68 -19.72
N ASN A 96 16.69 -0.44 -20.13
CA ASN A 96 17.24 -0.92 -21.39
C ASN A 96 17.98 -2.27 -21.20
N PRO A 97 17.49 -3.37 -21.81
CA PRO A 97 18.10 -4.69 -21.64
C PRO A 97 19.55 -4.82 -22.12
N LEU A 98 19.95 -4.08 -23.16
CA LEU A 98 21.31 -4.12 -23.72
C LEU A 98 22.32 -3.50 -22.75
N PHE A 99 21.96 -2.38 -22.13
CA PHE A 99 22.82 -1.70 -21.15
C PHE A 99 23.03 -2.61 -19.94
N LEU A 100 21.93 -3.16 -19.40
CA LEU A 100 21.98 -4.11 -18.30
C LEU A 100 22.85 -5.32 -18.63
N LYS A 101 22.72 -5.88 -19.85
CA LYS A 101 23.50 -7.03 -20.30
C LYS A 101 25.01 -6.73 -20.29
N THR A 102 25.44 -5.58 -20.79
CA THR A 102 26.86 -5.19 -20.86
C THR A 102 27.45 -4.98 -19.46
N CYS A 103 26.74 -4.23 -18.60
CA CYS A 103 27.14 -4.05 -17.20
C CYS A 103 27.20 -5.39 -16.44
N CYS A 104 26.21 -6.27 -16.63
CA CYS A 104 26.19 -7.59 -16.00
C CYS A 104 27.37 -8.48 -16.44
N ARG A 105 27.71 -8.47 -17.74
CA ARG A 105 28.88 -9.19 -18.26
C ARG A 105 30.16 -8.69 -17.62
N ALA A 106 30.31 -7.38 -17.50
CA ALA A 106 31.48 -6.77 -16.88
C ALA A 106 31.62 -7.15 -15.40
N ILE A 107 30.52 -7.06 -14.63
CA ILE A 107 30.47 -7.49 -13.23
C ILE A 107 30.95 -8.94 -13.07
N LYS A 108 30.40 -9.85 -13.87
CA LYS A 108 30.79 -11.27 -13.86
C LYS A 108 32.27 -11.49 -14.19
N GLN A 109 32.78 -10.81 -15.22
CA GLN A 109 34.18 -10.95 -15.62
C GLN A 109 35.16 -10.43 -14.57
N ASN A 110 34.75 -9.46 -13.75
CA ASN A 110 35.53 -8.95 -12.63
C ASN A 110 35.35 -9.78 -11.34
N GLY A 111 34.62 -10.90 -11.38
CA GLY A 111 34.36 -11.74 -10.21
C GLY A 111 33.44 -11.08 -9.17
N LEU A 112 32.81 -9.96 -9.53
CA LEU A 112 31.85 -9.26 -8.69
C LEU A 112 30.50 -9.95 -8.78
N LYS A 113 29.75 -9.92 -7.67
CA LYS A 113 28.37 -10.41 -7.60
C LYS A 113 27.34 -9.31 -7.45
N SER A 114 27.78 -8.05 -7.41
CA SER A 114 26.94 -6.86 -7.27
C SER A 114 27.58 -5.70 -8.01
N PHE A 115 26.81 -4.66 -8.29
CA PHE A 115 27.36 -3.39 -8.75
C PHE A 115 28.31 -2.80 -7.69
N PRO A 116 29.39 -2.10 -8.09
CA PRO A 116 30.27 -1.38 -7.17
C PRO A 116 29.49 -0.40 -6.30
N LYS A 117 29.89 -0.28 -5.03
CA LYS A 117 29.34 0.75 -4.13
C LYS A 117 29.85 2.13 -4.55
N GLY A 118 28.97 3.14 -4.54
CA GLY A 118 29.34 4.53 -4.84
C GLY A 118 29.09 4.97 -6.29
N LEU A 119 28.37 4.20 -7.09
CA LEU A 119 27.82 4.65 -8.38
C LEU A 119 26.66 5.64 -8.16
N ASN A 120 26.95 6.74 -7.47
CA ASN A 120 25.96 7.70 -6.97
C ASN A 120 25.68 8.82 -7.97
N SER A 121 26.39 8.86 -9.10
CA SER A 121 26.14 9.78 -10.21
C SER A 121 26.20 9.09 -11.57
N ILE A 122 25.52 9.65 -12.56
CA ILE A 122 25.53 9.13 -13.93
C ILE A 122 26.95 9.17 -14.53
N THR A 123 27.74 10.20 -14.16
CA THR A 123 29.17 10.35 -14.49
C THR A 123 29.95 9.09 -14.10
N SER A 124 29.79 8.64 -12.85
CA SER A 124 30.47 7.43 -12.34
C SER A 124 29.98 6.14 -13.00
N LEU A 125 28.69 6.06 -13.35
CA LEU A 125 28.10 4.92 -14.07
C LEU A 125 28.65 4.84 -15.49
N PHE A 126 28.79 5.98 -16.16
CA PHE A 126 29.34 6.07 -17.51
C PHE A 126 30.83 5.74 -17.54
N ASP A 127 31.62 6.27 -16.60
CA ASP A 127 33.03 5.88 -16.48
C ASP A 127 33.16 4.37 -16.22
N PHE A 128 32.35 3.80 -15.32
CA PHE A 128 32.33 2.35 -15.09
C PHE A 128 31.98 1.55 -16.35
N TYR A 129 31.00 2.02 -17.14
CA TYR A 129 30.61 1.40 -18.40
C TYR A 129 31.75 1.42 -19.42
N VAL A 130 32.39 2.58 -19.61
CA VAL A 130 33.51 2.74 -20.54
C VAL A 130 34.70 1.88 -20.13
N GLU A 131 35.09 1.90 -18.85
CA GLU A 131 36.16 1.04 -18.33
C GLU A 131 35.85 -0.45 -18.51
N SER A 132 34.59 -0.83 -18.36
CA SER A 132 34.13 -2.20 -18.55
C SER A 132 34.28 -2.65 -20.00
N ILE A 133 33.91 -1.79 -20.94
CA ILE A 133 34.09 -2.02 -22.38
C ILE A 133 35.57 -2.09 -22.73
N GLU A 134 36.38 -1.15 -22.23
CA GLU A 134 37.82 -1.09 -22.49
C GLU A 134 38.50 -2.43 -22.13
N LYS A 135 38.08 -3.05 -21.01
CA LYS A 135 38.55 -4.38 -20.59
C LYS A 135 38.07 -5.50 -21.52
N ILE A 136 36.82 -5.46 -21.99
CA ILE A 136 36.26 -6.48 -22.90
C ILE A 136 36.98 -6.41 -24.25
N ILE A 137 37.08 -5.22 -24.82
CA ILE A 137 37.71 -5.00 -26.13
C ILE A 137 39.23 -5.21 -26.03
N GLY A 138 39.87 -4.78 -24.94
CA GLY A 138 41.29 -5.03 -24.67
C GLY A 138 41.64 -6.52 -24.71
N LYS A 139 40.75 -7.40 -24.22
CA LYS A 139 40.92 -8.87 -24.37
C LYS A 139 40.75 -9.34 -25.81
N LYS A 140 39.74 -8.84 -26.54
CA LYS A 140 39.48 -9.23 -27.94
C LYS A 140 40.61 -8.78 -28.88
N LYS A 141 41.08 -7.54 -28.71
CA LYS A 141 42.09 -6.89 -29.54
C LYS A 141 43.51 -6.98 -28.99
N LYS A 142 43.71 -7.56 -27.81
CA LYS A 142 45.02 -7.76 -27.15
C LYS A 142 45.82 -6.48 -26.92
N PHE A 143 45.17 -5.45 -26.40
CA PHE A 143 45.85 -4.23 -25.91
C PHE A 143 45.66 -4.09 -24.39
N ASN A 144 46.48 -3.25 -23.74
CA ASN A 144 46.35 -2.99 -22.31
C ASN A 144 45.20 -1.99 -22.07
N PRO A 145 44.15 -2.32 -21.29
CA PRO A 145 43.04 -1.40 -21.03
C PRO A 145 43.46 -0.05 -20.42
N GLN A 146 44.63 0.06 -19.81
CA GLN A 146 45.16 1.34 -19.30
C GLN A 146 45.55 2.35 -20.41
N GLU A 147 45.61 1.91 -21.67
CA GLU A 147 45.85 2.77 -22.82
C GLU A 147 44.63 3.62 -23.20
N ASN A 148 43.44 3.34 -22.63
CA ASN A 148 42.20 4.10 -22.82
C ASN A 148 41.80 4.32 -24.29
N ILE A 149 42.05 3.31 -25.14
CA ILE A 149 41.84 3.39 -26.59
C ILE A 149 40.37 3.62 -26.92
N VAL A 150 39.45 2.88 -26.29
CA VAL A 150 38.01 3.05 -26.52
C VAL A 150 37.56 4.40 -26.01
N LYS A 151 37.94 4.79 -24.79
CA LYS A 151 37.61 6.12 -24.25
C LYS A 151 38.07 7.25 -25.18
N SER A 152 39.32 7.22 -25.65
CA SER A 152 39.83 8.21 -26.61
C SER A 152 39.09 8.18 -27.95
N THR A 153 38.73 6.99 -28.43
CA THR A 153 37.93 6.83 -29.66
C THR A 153 36.55 7.48 -29.52
N LEU A 154 35.86 7.25 -28.40
CA LEU A 154 34.53 7.82 -28.17
C LEU A 154 34.57 9.34 -28.03
N ILE A 155 35.62 9.88 -27.39
CA ILE A 155 35.88 11.32 -27.30
C ILE A 155 36.12 11.92 -28.69
N ASP A 156 36.99 11.34 -29.52
CA ASP A 156 37.24 11.88 -30.87
C ASP A 156 35.97 11.79 -31.74
N LEU A 157 35.23 10.68 -31.65
CA LEU A 157 33.96 10.50 -32.35
C LEU A 157 32.94 11.56 -31.93
N SER A 158 32.79 11.83 -30.63
CA SER A 158 31.85 12.83 -30.11
C SER A 158 32.25 14.25 -30.52
N SER A 159 33.54 14.54 -30.64
CA SER A 159 34.05 15.85 -31.06
C SER A 159 33.66 16.22 -32.50
N LYS A 160 33.36 15.22 -33.33
CA LYS A 160 32.95 15.39 -34.74
C LYS A 160 31.44 15.46 -34.94
N LEU A 161 30.65 15.21 -33.89
CA LEU A 161 29.20 15.36 -33.92
C LEU A 161 28.80 16.84 -33.92
N LEU A 162 29.52 17.68 -33.19
CA LEU A 162 29.28 19.13 -33.18
C LEU A 162 30.06 19.86 -34.29
N PRO A 163 29.47 20.88 -34.94
CA PRO A 163 28.06 21.31 -34.83
C PRO A 163 27.13 20.58 -35.82
N ASP A 164 27.65 20.04 -36.93
CA ASP A 164 26.83 19.73 -38.11
C ASP A 164 26.28 18.29 -38.18
N ASN A 165 26.70 17.39 -37.29
CA ASN A 165 26.45 15.94 -37.37
C ASN A 165 25.80 15.36 -36.09
N LEU A 166 24.94 16.14 -35.42
CA LEU A 166 24.26 15.72 -34.19
C LEU A 166 23.47 14.40 -34.35
N GLU A 167 22.84 14.18 -35.50
CA GLU A 167 22.08 12.96 -35.80
C GLU A 167 22.98 11.71 -36.03
N GLY A 168 24.29 11.91 -36.17
CA GLY A 168 25.27 10.85 -36.40
C GLY A 168 26.24 11.17 -37.54
N LEU A 169 27.33 10.42 -37.59
CA LEU A 169 28.35 10.56 -38.64
C LEU A 169 28.07 9.61 -39.81
N PRO A 170 28.35 10.01 -41.05
CA PRO A 170 28.33 9.08 -42.17
C PRO A 170 29.15 7.82 -41.87
N LYS A 171 28.63 6.64 -42.22
CA LYS A 171 29.23 5.35 -41.86
C LYS A 171 30.72 5.23 -42.19
N GLN A 172 31.13 5.77 -43.34
CA GLN A 172 32.52 5.71 -43.76
C GLN A 172 33.44 6.60 -42.91
N ASP A 173 32.95 7.76 -42.48
CA ASP A 173 33.70 8.70 -41.64
C ASP A 173 33.86 8.14 -40.23
N ALA A 174 32.77 7.63 -39.65
CA ALA A 174 32.80 6.96 -38.35
C ALA A 174 33.76 5.75 -38.35
N ARG A 175 33.71 4.92 -39.39
CA ARG A 175 34.65 3.79 -39.55
C ARG A 175 36.10 4.25 -39.65
N THR A 176 36.36 5.34 -40.36
CA THR A 176 37.71 5.90 -40.51
C THR A 176 38.25 6.40 -39.17
N VAL A 177 37.41 7.10 -38.39
CA VAL A 177 37.76 7.59 -37.04
C VAL A 177 38.06 6.42 -36.11
N VAL A 178 37.11 5.49 -35.96
CA VAL A 178 37.24 4.38 -35.01
C VAL A 178 38.45 3.50 -35.34
N ASN A 179 38.60 3.08 -36.59
CA ASN A 179 39.73 2.23 -36.98
C ASN A 179 41.06 3.00 -37.04
N GLY A 180 41.05 4.33 -36.88
CA GLY A 180 42.24 5.14 -36.63
C GLY A 180 42.93 4.76 -35.33
N TYR A 181 42.14 4.46 -34.29
CA TYR A 181 42.60 4.10 -32.94
C TYR A 181 42.83 2.59 -32.76
N ASP A 182 42.48 1.75 -33.74
CA ASP A 182 42.66 0.30 -33.63
C ASP A 182 44.17 -0.05 -33.54
N PRO A 183 44.66 -0.53 -32.39
CA PRO A 183 46.09 -0.82 -32.19
C PRO A 183 46.53 -2.05 -32.99
N ASN A 184 45.60 -2.92 -33.37
CA ASN A 184 45.86 -4.22 -34.00
C ASN A 184 44.89 -4.45 -35.17
N LYS A 185 45.01 -3.61 -36.20
CA LYS A 185 44.14 -3.59 -37.41
C LYS A 185 44.05 -4.93 -38.16
N ASN A 186 45.08 -5.77 -38.06
CA ASN A 186 45.16 -7.07 -38.75
C ASN A 186 44.72 -8.26 -37.88
N PHE A 187 44.21 -8.02 -36.66
CA PHE A 187 43.82 -9.07 -35.72
C PHE A 187 42.31 -9.06 -35.46
N GLY A 188 41.63 -10.12 -35.92
CA GLY A 188 40.18 -10.28 -35.76
C GLY A 188 39.36 -9.22 -36.50
N ASP A 189 38.12 -9.02 -36.06
CA ASP A 189 37.23 -7.97 -36.58
C ASP A 189 37.79 -6.58 -36.28
N SER A 190 37.43 -5.57 -37.09
CA SER A 190 37.92 -4.20 -36.88
C SER A 190 37.38 -3.60 -35.59
N LEU A 191 38.08 -2.62 -34.99
CA LEU A 191 37.56 -1.95 -33.79
C LEU A 191 36.14 -1.39 -34.03
N PHE A 192 35.87 -0.86 -35.22
CA PHE A 192 34.55 -0.39 -35.62
C PHE A 192 33.48 -1.48 -35.55
N ASP A 193 33.76 -2.66 -36.10
CA ASP A 193 32.79 -3.76 -36.08
C ASP A 193 32.57 -4.29 -34.65
N ILE A 194 33.63 -4.31 -33.83
CA ILE A 194 33.52 -4.69 -32.42
C ILE A 194 32.66 -3.69 -31.63
N LEU A 195 32.78 -2.39 -31.89
CA LEU A 195 31.95 -1.38 -31.22
C LEU A 195 30.47 -1.47 -31.62
N LEU A 196 30.18 -1.87 -32.87
CA LEU A 196 28.82 -2.19 -33.32
C LEU A 196 28.29 -3.46 -32.63
N ASP A 197 29.07 -4.54 -32.63
CA ASP A 197 28.68 -5.84 -32.06
C ASP A 197 28.46 -5.80 -30.55
N GLU A 198 29.25 -5.01 -29.82
CA GLU A 198 29.08 -4.80 -28.38
C GLU A 198 27.99 -3.77 -28.06
N GLY A 199 27.33 -3.18 -29.07
CA GLY A 199 26.20 -2.27 -28.88
C GLY A 199 26.59 -0.90 -28.29
N ILE A 200 27.77 -0.41 -28.63
CA ILE A 200 28.26 0.92 -28.22
C ILE A 200 27.89 1.95 -29.28
N LEU A 201 28.07 1.55 -30.54
CA LEU A 201 27.62 2.29 -31.71
C LEU A 201 26.47 1.52 -32.37
N SER A 202 25.59 2.25 -33.04
CA SER A 202 24.51 1.67 -33.84
C SER A 202 24.40 2.36 -35.18
N GLU A 203 24.00 1.59 -36.19
CA GLU A 203 23.51 2.15 -37.46
C GLU A 203 22.12 2.75 -37.28
N ASP A 204 21.92 3.92 -37.86
CA ASP A 204 20.63 4.59 -37.94
C ASP A 204 20.45 5.37 -39.25
N VAL A 205 19.30 6.02 -39.41
CA VAL A 205 18.95 6.85 -40.56
C VAL A 205 18.78 8.31 -40.13
N SER A 206 19.53 9.20 -40.77
CA SER A 206 19.39 10.66 -40.65
C SER A 206 18.58 11.18 -41.83
N TYR A 207 17.54 11.96 -41.57
CA TYR A 207 16.67 12.51 -42.61
C TYR A 207 17.02 13.98 -42.84
N LYS A 208 18.09 14.24 -43.60
CA LYS A 208 18.43 15.59 -44.07
C LYS A 208 17.85 15.81 -45.48
N GLU A 209 17.07 16.88 -45.64
CA GLU A 209 16.35 17.27 -46.87
C GLU A 209 15.39 16.20 -47.43
N GLU A 210 14.69 16.44 -48.56
CA GLU A 210 13.70 15.55 -49.22
C GLU A 210 14.30 14.22 -49.76
N SER A 211 15.25 13.61 -49.04
CA SER A 211 15.89 12.34 -49.33
C SER A 211 15.21 11.19 -48.57
N ARG A 212 15.45 9.95 -49.00
CA ARG A 212 15.00 8.71 -48.31
C ARG A 212 15.71 8.50 -46.96
N GLY A 213 16.61 9.41 -46.57
CA GLY A 213 17.45 9.33 -45.38
C GLY A 213 18.80 8.67 -45.65
N ASP A 214 19.85 9.20 -45.01
CA ASP A 214 21.23 8.73 -45.12
C ASP A 214 21.61 7.85 -43.93
N LEU A 215 22.38 6.78 -44.20
CA LEU A 215 22.86 5.87 -43.16
C LEU A 215 23.98 6.52 -42.35
N VAL A 216 23.71 6.68 -41.07
CA VAL A 216 24.63 7.28 -40.10
C VAL A 216 24.99 6.30 -38.99
N ILE A 217 26.11 6.57 -38.35
CA ILE A 217 26.59 5.90 -37.15
C ILE A 217 26.45 6.86 -36.00
N ARG A 218 25.70 6.43 -34.98
CA ARG A 218 25.51 7.17 -33.74
C ARG A 218 25.88 6.29 -32.54
N PHE A 219 25.98 6.91 -31.38
CA PHE A 219 26.05 6.16 -30.13
C PHE A 219 24.73 5.42 -29.94
N THR A 220 24.79 4.16 -29.51
CA THR A 220 23.57 3.37 -29.20
C THR A 220 22.75 4.01 -28.08
N TYR A 221 23.39 4.81 -27.23
CA TYR A 221 22.72 5.64 -26.24
C TYR A 221 23.13 7.09 -26.44
N GLU A 222 22.17 7.91 -26.81
CA GLU A 222 22.35 9.34 -27.08
C GLU A 222 22.92 10.09 -25.86
N ARG A 223 22.48 9.72 -24.65
CA ARG A 223 23.03 10.25 -23.39
C ARG A 223 24.55 10.08 -23.25
N PHE A 224 25.16 9.04 -23.87
CA PHE A 224 26.62 8.92 -23.89
C PHE A 224 27.27 9.97 -24.79
N SER A 225 26.76 10.17 -26.01
CA SER A 225 27.27 11.24 -26.88
C SER A 225 27.13 12.60 -26.20
N ASP A 226 25.97 12.88 -25.62
CA ASP A 226 25.69 14.15 -24.95
C ASP A 226 26.66 14.41 -23.80
N TYR A 227 26.91 13.39 -22.99
CA TYR A 227 27.87 13.46 -21.89
C TYR A 227 29.30 13.72 -22.37
N PHE A 228 29.79 12.99 -23.37
CA PHE A 228 31.14 13.21 -23.90
C PHE A 228 31.28 14.59 -24.55
N ILE A 229 30.25 15.04 -25.26
CA ILE A 229 30.19 16.40 -25.84
C ILE A 229 30.24 17.44 -24.73
N ALA A 230 29.37 17.35 -23.74
CA ALA A 230 29.30 18.28 -22.62
C ALA A 230 30.63 18.32 -21.84
N GLN A 231 31.25 17.16 -21.60
CA GLN A 231 32.55 17.06 -20.94
C GLN A 231 33.63 17.81 -21.72
N GLN A 232 33.68 17.67 -23.04
CA GLN A 232 34.64 18.41 -23.89
C GLN A 232 34.42 19.91 -23.87
N LEU A 233 33.17 20.36 -23.83
CA LEU A 233 32.84 21.78 -23.80
C LEU A 233 33.38 22.47 -22.53
N VAL A 234 33.48 21.74 -21.41
CA VAL A 234 33.93 22.28 -20.13
C VAL A 234 35.30 21.79 -19.66
N ASP A 235 35.97 20.90 -20.41
CA ASP A 235 37.18 20.21 -19.92
C ASP A 235 38.30 21.19 -19.54
N ASN A 236 38.51 22.21 -20.38
CA ASN A 236 39.52 23.26 -20.22
C ASN A 236 38.96 24.57 -19.64
N VAL A 237 37.80 24.53 -18.99
CA VAL A 237 37.19 25.70 -18.36
C VAL A 237 37.61 25.77 -16.89
N GLU A 238 38.30 26.85 -16.51
CA GLU A 238 38.64 27.16 -15.11
C GLU A 238 37.49 27.91 -14.41
N ASP A 239 36.87 28.87 -15.10
CA ASP A 239 35.76 29.67 -14.60
C ASP A 239 34.53 29.50 -15.51
N ILE A 240 33.49 28.88 -14.97
CA ILE A 240 32.28 28.55 -15.71
C ILE A 240 31.46 29.79 -16.10
N GLU A 241 31.53 30.87 -15.30
CA GLU A 241 30.82 32.13 -15.60
C GLU A 241 31.37 32.76 -16.89
N ILE A 242 32.70 32.71 -17.08
CA ILE A 242 33.37 33.19 -18.30
C ILE A 242 33.02 32.31 -19.50
N ALA A 243 32.88 31.00 -19.31
CA ALA A 243 32.52 30.08 -20.38
C ALA A 243 31.08 30.28 -20.88
N PHE A 244 30.23 30.96 -20.12
CA PHE A 244 28.85 31.31 -20.47
C PHE A 244 28.64 32.81 -20.77
N SER A 245 29.68 33.65 -20.67
CA SER A 245 29.58 35.08 -20.97
C SER A 245 29.19 35.35 -22.44
N ASP A 246 28.74 36.57 -22.72
CA ASP A 246 28.42 37.01 -24.09
C ASP A 246 29.55 36.68 -25.08
N LYS A 247 29.19 36.01 -26.19
CA LYS A 247 30.09 35.58 -27.28
C LYS A 247 31.07 34.46 -26.95
N SER A 248 30.91 33.77 -25.82
CA SER A 248 31.64 32.53 -25.53
C SER A 248 31.21 31.39 -26.45
N LYS A 249 32.05 30.34 -26.58
CA LYS A 249 31.78 29.19 -27.45
C LYS A 249 30.49 28.46 -27.05
N ILE A 250 30.24 28.30 -25.74
CA ILE A 250 29.05 27.60 -25.24
C ILE A 250 27.80 28.46 -25.42
N ASN A 251 27.87 29.76 -25.10
CA ASN A 251 26.73 30.67 -25.29
C ASN A 251 26.31 30.76 -26.77
N ASN A 252 27.27 30.93 -27.70
CA ASN A 252 26.95 30.95 -29.14
C ASN A 252 26.36 29.63 -29.63
N LEU A 253 26.86 28.48 -29.16
CA LEU A 253 26.33 27.17 -29.53
C LEU A 253 24.85 27.02 -29.13
N LEU A 254 24.49 27.46 -27.92
CA LEU A 254 23.12 27.42 -27.41
C LEU A 254 22.20 28.37 -28.19
N ILE A 255 22.67 29.57 -28.54
CA ILE A 255 21.91 30.56 -29.34
C ILE A 255 21.67 30.04 -30.76
N GLU A 256 22.68 29.47 -31.42
CA GLU A 256 22.60 29.07 -32.83
C GLU A 256 21.70 27.85 -33.08
N ASN A 257 21.64 26.90 -32.13
CA ASN A 257 20.92 25.64 -32.30
C ASN A 257 19.61 25.57 -31.49
N GLY A 258 19.45 26.43 -30.47
CA GLY A 258 18.30 26.44 -29.58
C GLY A 258 18.24 25.25 -28.61
N TYR A 259 17.32 25.33 -27.65
CA TYR A 259 17.17 24.34 -26.57
C TYR A 259 16.87 22.92 -27.09
N TYR A 260 15.85 22.75 -27.93
CA TYR A 260 15.39 21.41 -28.32
C TYR A 260 16.42 20.61 -29.10
N SER A 261 17.20 21.26 -29.97
CA SER A 261 18.25 20.58 -30.75
C SER A 261 19.41 20.10 -29.87
N LEU A 262 19.60 20.70 -28.69
CA LEU A 262 20.71 20.42 -27.79
C LEU A 262 20.24 19.90 -26.42
N ALA A 263 18.98 19.47 -26.29
CA ALA A 263 18.38 19.17 -24.99
C ALA A 263 19.20 18.15 -24.18
N GLY A 264 19.66 17.07 -24.81
CA GLY A 264 20.52 16.08 -24.16
C GLY A 264 21.87 16.63 -23.70
N ILE A 265 22.54 17.44 -24.55
CA ILE A 265 23.79 18.12 -24.21
C ILE A 265 23.57 19.15 -23.08
N PHE A 266 22.43 19.85 -23.09
CA PHE A 266 22.04 20.82 -22.07
C PHE A 266 21.82 20.14 -20.72
N GLU A 267 21.13 18.99 -20.70
CA GLU A 267 20.99 18.13 -19.52
C GLU A 267 22.36 17.67 -18.99
N ALA A 268 23.25 17.20 -19.87
CA ALA A 268 24.59 16.75 -19.50
C ALA A 268 25.46 17.89 -18.94
N LEU A 269 25.43 19.07 -19.56
CA LEU A 269 26.10 20.27 -19.05
C LEU A 269 25.58 20.64 -17.66
N THR A 270 24.26 20.59 -17.46
CA THR A 270 23.63 20.90 -16.17
C THR A 270 24.16 20.00 -15.04
N ILE A 271 24.39 18.71 -15.31
CA ILE A 271 24.98 17.79 -14.34
C ILE A 271 26.45 18.14 -14.07
N ILE A 272 27.26 18.28 -15.13
CA ILE A 272 28.71 18.52 -14.99
C ILE A 272 28.99 19.87 -14.31
N ILE A 273 28.21 20.90 -14.62
CA ILE A 273 28.33 22.23 -14.02
C ILE A 273 28.11 22.15 -12.50
N ALA A 274 27.06 21.45 -12.08
CA ALA A 274 26.78 21.25 -10.67
C ALA A 274 27.91 20.48 -9.97
N GLU A 275 28.36 19.35 -10.55
CA GLU A 275 29.37 18.48 -9.93
C GLU A 275 30.77 19.09 -9.87
N ARG A 276 31.21 19.81 -10.92
CA ARG A 276 32.58 20.34 -11.03
C ARG A 276 32.71 21.75 -10.47
N PHE A 277 31.67 22.58 -10.58
CA PHE A 277 31.75 24.01 -10.26
C PHE A 277 30.82 24.44 -9.12
N ASN A 278 29.94 23.57 -8.60
CA ASN A 278 28.94 23.93 -7.58
C ASN A 278 28.16 25.19 -7.98
N ARG A 279 27.66 25.19 -9.22
CA ARG A 279 26.81 26.23 -9.82
C ARG A 279 25.59 25.58 -10.44
N GLU A 280 24.53 26.36 -10.61
CA GLU A 280 23.30 25.91 -11.26
C GLU A 280 23.19 26.53 -12.65
N MET A 281 22.72 25.75 -13.63
CA MET A 281 22.61 26.19 -15.02
C MET A 281 21.76 27.46 -15.17
N GLU A 282 20.64 27.54 -14.43
CA GLU A 282 19.73 28.69 -14.43
C GLU A 282 20.42 30.03 -14.10
N ASP A 283 21.49 30.00 -13.30
CA ASP A 283 22.23 31.20 -12.90
C ASP A 283 23.25 31.66 -13.97
N LEU A 284 23.61 30.79 -14.92
CA LEU A 284 24.63 31.03 -15.95
C LEU A 284 24.03 31.46 -17.31
N LEU A 285 22.74 31.24 -17.52
CA LEU A 285 22.10 31.52 -18.80
C LEU A 285 22.06 33.03 -19.09
N SER A 286 22.52 33.41 -20.28
CA SER A 286 22.39 34.78 -20.76
C SER A 286 20.94 35.08 -21.18
N ARG A 287 20.53 36.36 -21.15
CA ARG A 287 19.18 36.78 -21.57
C ARG A 287 18.92 36.58 -23.07
N ASP A 288 19.97 36.38 -23.85
CA ASP A 288 19.90 36.20 -25.30
C ASP A 288 19.58 34.75 -25.70
N ILE A 289 19.61 33.81 -24.74
CA ILE A 289 19.21 32.42 -24.96
C ILE A 289 17.68 32.30 -24.78
N GLU A 290 16.96 31.93 -25.84
CA GLU A 290 15.51 31.67 -25.80
C GLU A 290 15.21 30.33 -25.09
N ILE A 291 15.06 30.37 -23.76
CA ILE A 291 14.64 29.23 -22.94
C ILE A 291 13.50 29.67 -22.00
N ASP A 292 12.41 28.93 -22.02
CA ASP A 292 11.27 29.13 -21.12
C ASP A 292 11.50 28.49 -19.74
N LYS A 293 10.83 29.01 -18.71
CA LYS A 293 10.91 28.48 -17.34
C LYS A 293 10.57 26.98 -17.26
N TRP A 294 9.54 26.54 -17.98
CA TRP A 294 9.13 25.13 -17.95
C TRP A 294 10.20 24.17 -18.51
N GLN A 295 11.04 24.63 -19.46
CA GLN A 295 12.16 23.87 -20.02
C GLN A 295 13.29 23.73 -19.00
N ILE A 296 13.59 24.80 -18.24
CA ILE A 296 14.55 24.77 -17.13
C ILE A 296 14.07 23.81 -16.04
N ASP A 297 12.80 23.90 -15.67
CA ASP A 297 12.20 23.03 -14.66
C ASP A 297 12.19 21.55 -15.11
N GLU A 298 11.93 21.28 -16.39
CA GLU A 298 12.04 19.94 -16.98
C GLU A 298 13.48 19.41 -16.95
N THR A 299 14.44 20.22 -17.40
CA THR A 299 15.87 19.89 -17.33
C THR A 299 16.28 19.56 -15.89
N PHE A 300 15.87 20.38 -14.91
CA PHE A 300 16.18 20.15 -13.52
C PHE A 300 15.61 18.81 -13.02
N LYS A 301 14.33 18.53 -13.29
CA LYS A 301 13.68 17.26 -12.92
C LYS A 301 14.40 16.05 -13.53
N ASN A 302 14.84 16.17 -14.78
CA ASN A 302 15.53 15.10 -15.50
C ASN A 302 16.97 14.89 -15.02
N THR A 303 17.63 15.93 -14.53
CA THR A 303 19.08 15.91 -14.20
C THR A 303 19.39 15.75 -12.73
N VAL A 304 18.56 16.27 -11.82
CA VAL A 304 18.92 16.39 -10.39
C VAL A 304 19.20 15.06 -9.72
N LEU A 305 18.47 13.99 -10.09
CA LEU A 305 18.63 12.65 -9.52
C LEU A 305 19.96 11.98 -9.88
N TRP A 306 20.67 12.53 -10.87
CA TRP A 306 21.89 11.96 -11.42
C TRP A 306 23.16 12.60 -10.91
N ARG A 307 23.01 13.67 -10.12
CA ARG A 307 24.13 14.43 -9.61
C ARG A 307 24.69 13.77 -8.36
N SER A 308 25.99 13.89 -8.18
CA SER A 308 26.66 13.46 -6.95
C SER A 308 26.10 14.19 -5.73
N PRO A 309 25.90 13.53 -4.57
CA PRO A 309 25.38 14.18 -3.36
C PRO A 309 26.13 15.46 -2.92
N GLN A 310 27.41 15.57 -3.26
CA GLN A 310 28.25 16.73 -2.91
C GLN A 310 27.93 17.98 -3.73
N SER A 311 27.22 17.88 -4.86
CA SER A 311 26.89 19.03 -5.71
C SER A 311 25.61 19.76 -5.29
N PHE A 312 24.90 19.27 -4.27
CA PHE A 312 23.65 19.86 -3.81
C PHE A 312 23.94 21.03 -2.86
N THR A 313 23.46 22.21 -3.24
CA THR A 313 23.68 23.47 -2.53
C THR A 313 22.37 24.06 -2.01
N GLU A 314 22.44 25.15 -1.24
CA GLU A 314 21.24 25.92 -0.85
C GLU A 314 20.48 26.42 -2.09
N ARG A 315 21.21 26.83 -3.13
CA ARG A 315 20.62 27.25 -4.41
C ARG A 315 19.86 26.11 -5.08
N THR A 316 20.40 24.90 -5.06
CA THR A 316 19.71 23.70 -5.58
C THR A 316 18.37 23.46 -4.85
N LEU A 317 18.32 23.72 -3.54
CA LEU A 317 17.08 23.62 -2.74
C LEU A 317 16.08 24.74 -3.07
N GLU A 318 16.55 25.96 -3.34
CA GLU A 318 15.68 27.04 -3.82
C GLU A 318 15.02 26.69 -5.15
N ILE A 319 15.77 26.12 -6.10
CA ILE A 319 15.22 25.66 -7.39
C ILE A 319 14.17 24.59 -7.16
N LEU A 320 14.46 23.58 -6.32
CA LEU A 320 13.50 22.53 -5.96
C LEU A 320 12.19 23.10 -5.40
N ASN A 321 12.27 24.10 -4.51
CA ASN A 321 11.09 24.72 -3.89
C ASN A 321 10.30 25.62 -4.85
N ASN A 322 10.93 26.10 -5.91
CA ASN A 322 10.33 26.99 -6.91
C ASN A 322 9.82 26.24 -8.15
N LEU A 323 9.89 24.91 -8.19
CA LEU A 323 9.32 24.13 -9.29
C LEU A 323 7.82 24.36 -9.39
N ASP A 324 7.36 24.63 -10.61
CA ASP A 324 5.93 24.74 -10.87
C ASP A 324 5.25 23.40 -10.60
N TRP A 325 4.12 23.46 -9.89
CA TRP A 325 3.29 22.30 -9.60
C TRP A 325 1.84 22.57 -9.97
N HIS A 326 1.16 21.52 -10.45
CA HIS A 326 -0.24 21.57 -10.82
C HIS A 326 -0.98 20.45 -10.08
N SER A 327 -2.07 20.81 -9.38
CA SER A 327 -2.95 19.84 -8.69
C SER A 327 -2.23 19.01 -7.60
N TYR A 328 -2.57 17.72 -7.46
CA TYR A 328 -2.01 16.79 -6.46
C TYR A 328 -0.76 16.04 -6.93
N ASN A 329 0.02 16.67 -7.81
CA ASN A 329 1.29 16.13 -8.29
C ASN A 329 2.36 17.21 -8.09
N ASN A 330 3.16 17.05 -7.04
CA ASN A 330 4.27 17.94 -6.72
C ASN A 330 5.59 17.28 -7.14
N PRO A 331 6.23 17.71 -8.24
CA PRO A 331 7.47 17.12 -8.74
C PRO A 331 8.61 17.16 -7.71
N ALA A 332 8.65 18.17 -6.85
CA ALA A 332 9.65 18.26 -5.80
C ALA A 332 9.53 17.10 -4.80
N LEU A 333 8.30 16.72 -4.41
CA LEU A 333 8.08 15.58 -3.53
C LEU A 333 8.50 14.27 -4.18
N ASP A 334 8.23 14.10 -5.47
CA ASP A 334 8.66 12.91 -6.22
C ASP A 334 10.19 12.80 -6.27
N ILE A 335 10.91 13.90 -6.50
CA ILE A 335 12.38 13.95 -6.44
C ILE A 335 12.87 13.58 -5.04
N LEU A 336 12.28 14.17 -3.99
CA LEU A 336 12.65 13.85 -2.61
C LEU A 336 12.41 12.38 -2.27
N LEU A 337 11.29 11.80 -2.71
CA LEU A 337 10.99 10.38 -2.51
C LEU A 337 11.99 9.48 -3.24
N LYS A 338 12.44 9.88 -4.43
CA LYS A 338 13.47 9.14 -5.18
C LYS A 338 14.83 9.15 -4.46
N LEU A 339 15.16 10.22 -3.75
CA LEU A 339 16.42 10.35 -3.03
C LEU A 339 16.33 9.90 -1.57
N ALA A 340 15.12 9.69 -1.06
CA ALA A 340 14.85 9.49 0.37
C ALA A 340 15.64 8.32 0.97
N THR A 341 15.85 7.26 0.21
CA THR A 341 16.52 6.05 0.71
C THR A 341 18.02 6.00 0.47
N GLU A 342 18.62 7.05 -0.11
CA GLU A 342 20.04 7.09 -0.44
C GLU A 342 20.90 7.52 0.77
N PRO A 343 21.80 6.64 1.28
CA PRO A 343 22.74 7.01 2.34
C PRO A 343 23.66 8.16 1.91
N ASN A 344 23.96 9.06 2.84
CA ASN A 344 24.80 10.25 2.62
C ASN A 344 24.24 11.28 1.62
N HIS A 345 23.01 11.12 1.13
CA HIS A 345 22.37 12.12 0.28
C HIS A 345 21.76 13.26 1.13
N PRO A 346 22.01 14.55 0.83
CA PRO A 346 21.51 15.66 1.67
C PRO A 346 19.98 15.75 1.71
N TRP A 347 19.32 15.29 0.65
CA TRP A 347 17.86 15.21 0.53
C TRP A 347 17.27 13.83 0.85
N ASN A 348 17.96 13.02 1.64
CA ASN A 348 17.44 11.72 2.07
C ASN A 348 16.26 11.86 3.08
N ALA A 349 15.78 10.73 3.59
CA ALA A 349 14.64 10.67 4.50
C ALA A 349 14.83 11.42 5.83
N GLU A 350 16.06 11.76 6.22
CA GLU A 350 16.29 12.62 7.40
C GLU A 350 15.85 14.06 7.13
N MET A 351 16.16 14.59 5.95
CA MET A 351 15.66 15.91 5.55
C MET A 351 14.14 15.91 5.52
N LEU A 352 13.54 14.87 4.92
CA LEU A 352 12.08 14.70 4.93
C LEU A 352 11.52 14.71 6.36
N HIS A 353 12.14 13.96 7.27
CA HIS A 353 11.72 13.91 8.66
C HIS A 353 11.83 15.26 9.36
N ARG A 354 12.95 15.98 9.20
CA ARG A 354 13.12 17.34 9.75
C ARG A 354 12.04 18.31 9.24
N ASN A 355 11.64 18.19 7.97
CA ASN A 355 10.64 19.07 7.36
C ASN A 355 9.21 18.76 7.82
N LEU A 356 8.90 17.50 8.15
CA LEU A 356 7.53 17.07 8.47
C LEU A 356 7.22 17.01 9.98
N ILE A 357 8.22 16.77 10.83
CA ILE A 357 8.02 16.60 12.28
C ILE A 357 7.51 17.89 12.96
N GLY A 358 7.97 19.06 12.51
CA GLY A 358 7.59 20.35 13.09
C GLY A 358 6.25 20.92 12.60
N LYS A 359 5.57 20.24 11.66
CA LYS A 359 4.29 20.71 11.09
C LYS A 359 3.11 20.31 11.96
N GLU A 360 2.13 21.19 12.05
CA GLU A 360 0.82 20.85 12.62
C GLU A 360 0.10 19.81 11.74
N ILE A 361 -0.80 19.01 12.33
CA ILE A 361 -1.42 17.86 11.66
C ILE A 361 -2.06 18.28 10.32
N ALA A 362 -2.90 19.32 10.32
CA ALA A 362 -3.54 19.79 9.10
C ALA A 362 -2.59 20.41 8.07
N GLU A 363 -1.52 21.05 8.52
CA GLU A 363 -0.50 21.58 7.60
C GLU A 363 0.25 20.43 6.93
N ARG A 364 0.67 19.43 7.71
CA ARG A 364 1.31 18.21 7.20
C ARG A 364 0.38 17.44 6.27
N ASP A 365 -0.88 17.29 6.63
CA ASP A 365 -1.81 16.53 5.80
C ASP A 365 -2.09 17.19 4.45
N HIS A 366 -2.17 18.52 4.43
CA HIS A 366 -2.32 19.30 3.20
C HIS A 366 -1.03 19.30 2.35
N PHE A 367 0.14 19.43 2.98
CA PHE A 367 1.42 19.47 2.27
C PHE A 367 1.87 18.09 1.77
N TRP A 368 1.66 17.03 2.57
CA TRP A 368 2.26 15.71 2.37
C TRP A 368 1.22 14.59 2.21
N SER A 369 0.34 14.39 3.20
CA SER A 369 -0.47 13.17 3.29
C SER A 369 -1.42 12.98 2.11
N ILE A 370 -1.99 14.09 1.58
CA ILE A 370 -2.88 14.06 0.40
C ILE A 370 -2.13 13.83 -0.92
N GLN A 371 -0.86 14.23 -0.98
CA GLN A 371 0.02 13.98 -2.14
C GLN A 371 0.35 12.48 -2.18
N ILE A 372 0.70 11.90 -1.03
CA ILE A 372 0.87 10.45 -0.89
C ILE A 372 -0.41 9.69 -1.23
N ALA A 373 -1.58 10.21 -0.82
CA ALA A 373 -2.85 9.53 -1.09
C ALA A 373 -3.17 9.40 -2.59
N SER A 374 -2.81 10.43 -3.37
CA SER A 374 -3.02 10.51 -4.81
C SER A 374 -1.93 9.79 -5.62
N GLY A 375 -0.73 9.60 -5.06
CA GLY A 375 0.41 9.05 -5.80
C GLY A 375 0.42 7.53 -6.06
N ASP A 376 -0.68 6.80 -5.79
CA ASP A 376 -0.89 5.36 -6.15
C ASP A 376 -2.31 5.16 -6.71
N SER A 377 -2.78 6.07 -7.59
CA SER A 377 -4.20 6.12 -8.02
C SER A 377 -4.60 5.24 -9.20
N SER A 378 -3.68 4.55 -9.88
CA SER A 378 -4.00 3.71 -11.05
C SER A 378 -3.15 2.43 -11.10
N GLU A 379 -3.82 1.29 -11.28
CA GLU A 379 -3.22 -0.01 -11.59
C GLU A 379 -3.52 -0.35 -13.06
N GLU A 380 -3.34 0.61 -13.98
CA GLU A 380 -3.50 0.36 -15.42
C GLU A 380 -2.16 -0.10 -16.01
N ASP A 381 -2.22 -1.12 -16.88
CA ASP A 381 -1.04 -1.84 -17.39
C ASP A 381 -0.09 -0.99 -18.26
N ASP A 382 -0.49 0.24 -18.61
CA ASP A 382 0.26 1.14 -19.50
C ASP A 382 0.93 2.35 -18.79
N GLU A 383 0.75 2.49 -17.47
CA GLU A 383 1.33 3.61 -16.69
C GLU A 383 2.64 3.24 -15.96
N TYR A 384 3.50 4.23 -15.76
CA TYR A 384 4.74 4.07 -15.00
C TYR A 384 4.49 3.70 -13.53
N GLU A 385 5.31 2.80 -12.98
CA GLU A 385 5.23 2.49 -11.54
C GLU A 385 5.55 3.73 -10.70
N SER A 386 4.63 4.13 -9.82
CA SER A 386 4.85 5.30 -8.98
C SER A 386 5.98 5.07 -7.98
N ILE A 387 6.62 6.15 -7.54
CA ILE A 387 7.72 6.09 -6.58
C ILE A 387 7.28 5.51 -5.22
N ILE A 388 6.06 5.85 -4.79
CA ILE A 388 5.45 5.34 -3.57
C ILE A 388 5.31 3.82 -3.66
N ARG A 389 4.77 3.33 -4.78
CA ARG A 389 4.61 1.91 -5.05
C ARG A 389 5.96 1.21 -5.11
N THR A 390 6.94 1.79 -5.79
CA THR A 390 8.32 1.26 -5.89
C THR A 390 8.92 1.00 -4.51
N ILE A 391 8.90 1.99 -3.62
CA ILE A 391 9.44 1.87 -2.25
C ILE A 391 8.69 0.80 -1.45
N ILE A 392 7.36 0.76 -1.58
CA ILE A 392 6.49 -0.20 -0.89
C ILE A 392 6.74 -1.63 -1.39
N GLU A 393 6.83 -1.87 -2.70
CA GLU A 393 7.07 -3.19 -3.30
C GLU A 393 8.47 -3.71 -3.04
N TRP A 394 9.49 -2.85 -3.18
CA TRP A 394 10.87 -3.21 -2.86
C TRP A 394 11.00 -3.66 -1.40
N SER A 395 10.40 -2.92 -0.48
CA SER A 395 10.43 -3.26 0.95
C SER A 395 9.70 -4.58 1.27
N HIS A 396 8.68 -4.92 0.49
CA HIS A 396 7.87 -6.12 0.72
C HIS A 396 8.40 -7.39 0.07
N SER A 397 9.03 -7.27 -1.10
CA SER A 397 9.43 -8.43 -1.92
C SER A 397 10.93 -8.47 -2.26
N GLY A 398 11.64 -7.34 -2.10
CA GLY A 398 13.07 -7.22 -2.37
C GLY A 398 13.96 -8.08 -1.45
N GLU A 399 15.22 -8.26 -1.84
CA GLU A 399 16.23 -8.97 -1.04
C GLU A 399 16.78 -8.04 0.05
N ILE A 400 16.34 -8.24 1.30
CA ILE A 400 16.61 -7.30 2.41
C ILE A 400 17.85 -7.65 3.22
N LYS A 401 18.22 -8.93 3.28
CA LYS A 401 19.29 -9.41 4.19
C LYS A 401 20.68 -8.89 3.84
N SER A 402 20.91 -8.50 2.59
CA SER A 402 22.21 -8.01 2.10
C SER A 402 22.30 -6.49 1.96
N VAL A 403 21.26 -5.76 2.36
CA VAL A 403 21.20 -4.30 2.24
C VAL A 403 21.98 -3.65 3.38
N GLU A 404 22.53 -2.46 3.15
CA GLU A 404 23.16 -1.67 4.22
C GLU A 404 22.13 -1.17 5.24
N GLU A 405 22.46 -1.25 6.53
CA GLU A 405 21.55 -0.90 7.63
C GLU A 405 21.03 0.56 7.53
N GLU A 406 21.90 1.51 7.16
CA GLU A 406 21.51 2.92 7.02
C GLU A 406 20.44 3.12 5.94
N ARG A 407 20.53 2.39 4.82
CA ARG A 407 19.52 2.45 3.76
C ARG A 407 18.17 1.89 4.23
N ILE A 408 18.20 0.82 5.04
CA ILE A 408 16.98 0.27 5.65
C ILE A 408 16.36 1.28 6.63
N ARG A 409 17.20 1.95 7.43
CA ARG A 409 16.77 3.00 8.36
C ARG A 409 16.10 4.16 7.62
N LEU A 410 16.72 4.69 6.57
CA LEU A 410 16.15 5.75 5.73
C LEU A 410 14.85 5.31 5.03
N CYS A 411 14.81 4.08 4.51
CA CYS A 411 13.59 3.51 3.93
C CYS A 411 12.47 3.41 4.98
N ALA A 412 12.78 3.00 6.22
CA ALA A 412 11.82 2.95 7.30
C ALA A 412 11.29 4.36 7.65
N PHE A 413 12.14 5.39 7.68
CA PHE A 413 11.71 6.78 7.86
C PHE A 413 10.70 7.20 6.78
N THR A 414 10.98 6.91 5.51
CA THR A 414 10.06 7.22 4.40
C THR A 414 8.73 6.49 4.55
N LEU A 415 8.76 5.17 4.79
CA LEU A 415 7.55 4.37 4.96
C LEU A 415 6.73 4.78 6.19
N LEU A 416 7.38 5.22 7.28
CA LEU A 416 6.68 5.76 8.46
C LEU A 416 5.90 7.03 8.10
N TRP A 417 6.47 7.91 7.27
CA TRP A 417 5.75 9.08 6.77
C TRP A 417 4.63 8.73 5.79
N PHE A 418 4.64 7.58 5.13
CA PHE A 418 3.48 7.10 4.37
C PHE A 418 2.30 6.74 5.28
N LEU A 419 2.52 6.50 6.58
CA LEU A 419 1.44 6.11 7.50
C LEU A 419 0.50 7.27 7.87
N THR A 420 0.83 8.51 7.49
CA THR A 420 -0.05 9.68 7.69
C THR A 420 -1.15 9.78 6.63
N THR A 421 -1.03 9.07 5.50
CA THR A 421 -1.93 9.19 4.36
C THR A 421 -3.36 8.69 4.65
N PRO A 422 -4.41 9.37 4.16
CA PRO A 422 -5.78 8.86 4.22
C PRO A 422 -6.05 7.72 3.21
N ASN A 423 -5.07 7.32 2.39
CA ASN A 423 -5.20 6.14 1.53
C ASN A 423 -4.87 4.85 2.32
N ARG A 424 -5.91 4.09 2.69
CA ARG A 424 -5.76 2.89 3.53
C ARG A 424 -4.90 1.81 2.88
N LYS A 425 -4.96 1.66 1.55
CA LYS A 425 -4.15 0.69 0.80
C LYS A 425 -2.66 0.97 0.98
N ILE A 426 -2.24 2.21 0.79
CA ILE A 426 -0.84 2.65 0.98
C ILE A 426 -0.43 2.46 2.45
N ARG A 427 -1.27 2.88 3.40
CA ARG A 427 -0.99 2.75 4.84
C ARG A 427 -0.81 1.29 5.28
N ASP A 428 -1.72 0.40 4.88
CA ASP A 428 -1.66 -1.03 5.22
C ASP A 428 -0.48 -1.74 4.55
N ARG A 429 -0.21 -1.45 3.27
CA ARG A 429 0.95 -2.00 2.55
C ARG A 429 2.27 -1.52 3.15
N SER A 430 2.37 -0.24 3.52
CA SER A 430 3.55 0.34 4.18
C SER A 430 3.77 -0.27 5.57
N THR A 431 2.69 -0.48 6.35
CA THR A 431 2.76 -1.15 7.66
C THR A 431 3.37 -2.55 7.51
N LYS A 432 2.87 -3.37 6.57
CA LYS A 432 3.39 -4.73 6.34
C LYS A 432 4.82 -4.74 5.80
N SER A 433 5.17 -3.79 4.93
CA SER A 433 6.54 -3.60 4.44
C SER A 433 7.51 -3.26 5.58
N LEU A 434 7.13 -2.34 6.47
CA LEU A 434 7.92 -1.97 7.65
C LEU A 434 8.17 -3.15 8.56
N VAL A 435 7.13 -3.93 8.89
CA VAL A 435 7.29 -5.15 9.73
C VAL A 435 8.30 -6.10 9.11
N ARG A 436 8.22 -6.35 7.81
CA ARG A 436 9.13 -7.27 7.12
C ARG A 436 10.58 -6.80 7.19
N ILE A 437 10.87 -5.55 6.78
CA ILE A 437 12.26 -5.05 6.75
C ILE A 437 12.85 -4.99 8.17
N LEU A 438 12.06 -4.54 9.15
CA LEU A 438 12.51 -4.43 10.54
C LEU A 438 12.62 -5.79 11.24
N THR A 439 11.97 -6.85 10.74
CA THR A 439 12.22 -8.21 11.24
C THR A 439 13.67 -8.66 10.94
N PHE A 440 14.25 -8.20 9.81
CA PHE A 440 15.65 -8.46 9.48
C PHE A 440 16.63 -7.50 10.18
N TYR A 441 16.19 -6.29 10.53
CA TYR A 441 16.98 -5.28 11.26
C TYR A 441 16.29 -4.82 12.55
N PRO A 442 16.01 -5.72 13.52
CA PRO A 442 15.10 -5.43 14.61
C PRO A 442 15.67 -4.43 15.65
N LYS A 443 16.99 -4.20 15.65
CA LYS A 443 17.62 -3.18 16.50
C LYS A 443 17.17 -1.76 16.16
N LEU A 444 16.80 -1.50 14.89
CA LEU A 444 16.32 -0.19 14.45
C LEU A 444 14.97 0.19 15.07
N VAL A 445 14.16 -0.79 15.51
CA VAL A 445 12.81 -0.54 16.07
C VAL A 445 12.88 0.42 17.26
N LYS A 446 13.89 0.27 18.14
CA LYS A 446 14.07 1.13 19.31
C LYS A 446 14.31 2.58 18.92
N GLU A 447 15.20 2.84 17.97
CA GLU A 447 15.47 4.18 17.46
C GLU A 447 14.20 4.79 16.86
N LEU A 448 13.52 4.04 15.99
CA LEU A 448 12.30 4.50 15.32
C LEU A 448 11.19 4.82 16.32
N LEU A 449 11.01 4.01 17.36
CA LEU A 449 10.06 4.27 18.45
C LEU A 449 10.38 5.59 19.15
N ILE A 450 11.64 5.83 19.51
CA ILE A 450 12.06 7.05 20.20
C ILE A 450 11.86 8.29 19.32
N GLU A 451 12.27 8.23 18.06
CA GLU A 451 12.20 9.38 17.15
C GLU A 451 10.77 9.70 16.71
N PHE A 452 10.00 8.70 16.26
CA PHE A 452 8.65 8.95 15.73
C PHE A 452 7.57 9.08 16.81
N SER A 453 7.84 8.71 18.07
CA SER A 453 6.93 9.04 19.18
C SER A 453 6.83 10.55 19.45
N LYS A 454 7.81 11.35 18.98
CA LYS A 454 7.81 12.82 19.08
C LYS A 454 6.85 13.49 18.09
N VAL A 455 6.44 12.79 17.02
CA VAL A 455 5.53 13.33 16.00
C VAL A 455 4.17 13.66 16.61
N ASN A 456 3.51 14.74 16.22
CA ASN A 456 2.17 15.12 16.74
C ASN A 456 1.00 14.40 16.02
N ASP A 457 1.20 13.22 15.41
CA ASP A 457 0.18 12.48 14.66
C ASP A 457 -0.11 11.10 15.27
N ASN A 458 -1.26 10.94 15.94
CA ASN A 458 -1.64 9.65 16.51
C ASN A 458 -1.98 8.59 15.45
N TYR A 459 -2.33 9.00 14.22
CA TYR A 459 -2.58 8.08 13.11
C TYR A 459 -1.29 7.39 12.64
N LEU A 460 -0.17 8.12 12.65
CA LEU A 460 1.16 7.54 12.42
C LEU A 460 1.59 6.68 13.61
N LYS A 461 1.48 7.22 14.83
CA LYS A 461 1.91 6.48 16.03
C LYS A 461 1.20 5.14 16.16
N GLU A 462 -0.12 5.09 15.96
CA GLU A 462 -0.86 3.82 15.98
C GLU A 462 -0.16 2.73 15.15
N ARG A 463 0.25 3.08 13.93
CA ARG A 463 0.91 2.13 13.02
C ARG A 463 2.38 1.89 13.32
N LEU A 464 3.10 2.87 13.87
CA LEU A 464 4.44 2.64 14.42
C LEU A 464 4.42 1.55 15.50
N PHE A 465 3.45 1.60 16.42
CA PHE A 465 3.29 0.61 17.47
C PHE A 465 2.81 -0.74 16.91
N ALA A 466 1.91 -0.74 15.92
CA ALA A 466 1.53 -1.94 15.18
C ALA A 466 2.76 -2.61 14.51
N VAL A 467 3.65 -1.82 13.90
CA VAL A 467 4.89 -2.30 13.29
C VAL A 467 5.81 -2.92 14.34
N ALA A 468 6.07 -2.22 15.45
CA ALA A 468 6.89 -2.76 16.54
C ALA A 468 6.33 -4.08 17.07
N TYR A 469 5.00 -4.16 17.23
CA TYR A 469 4.33 -5.37 17.66
C TYR A 469 4.46 -6.52 16.67
N GLY A 470 4.27 -6.24 15.38
CA GLY A 470 4.48 -7.19 14.30
C GLY A 470 5.91 -7.73 14.26
N VAL A 471 6.92 -6.87 14.46
CA VAL A 471 8.33 -7.29 14.53
C VAL A 471 8.57 -8.20 15.73
N VAL A 472 8.11 -7.81 16.93
CA VAL A 472 8.25 -8.62 18.16
C VAL A 472 7.62 -10.01 18.01
N CYS A 473 6.50 -10.11 17.29
CA CYS A 473 5.86 -11.40 17.00
C CYS A 473 6.64 -12.27 16.00
N ASN A 474 7.50 -11.68 15.17
CA ASN A 474 8.22 -12.35 14.08
C ASN A 474 9.72 -12.59 14.36
N ILE A 475 10.24 -12.14 15.50
CA ILE A 475 11.64 -12.36 15.91
C ILE A 475 11.75 -13.33 17.09
N SER A 476 12.89 -14.00 17.21
CA SER A 476 13.21 -14.92 18.31
C SER A 476 14.29 -14.38 19.27
N ASN A 477 14.94 -13.27 18.94
CA ASN A 477 16.00 -12.68 19.76
C ASN A 477 15.41 -12.02 21.02
N LYS A 478 15.59 -12.69 22.16
CA LYS A 478 15.05 -12.27 23.47
C LYS A 478 15.60 -10.93 23.95
N ASP A 479 16.87 -10.64 23.71
CA ASP A 479 17.48 -9.38 24.18
C ASP A 479 16.87 -8.19 23.45
N VAL A 480 16.67 -8.31 22.13
CA VAL A 480 16.03 -7.26 21.33
C VAL A 480 14.54 -7.10 21.69
N ILE A 481 13.82 -8.20 21.92
CA ILE A 481 12.43 -8.12 22.40
C ILE A 481 12.36 -7.41 23.75
N LYS A 482 13.27 -7.72 24.67
CA LYS A 482 13.34 -7.06 25.99
C LYS A 482 13.62 -5.56 25.83
N GLU A 483 14.60 -5.17 25.03
CA GLU A 483 14.91 -3.75 24.79
C GLU A 483 13.73 -2.96 24.19
N ILE A 484 13.01 -3.56 23.22
CA ILE A 484 11.80 -2.96 22.64
C ILE A 484 10.71 -2.84 23.72
N SER A 485 10.50 -3.89 24.52
CA SER A 485 9.49 -3.91 25.58
C SER A 485 9.74 -2.85 26.65
N ASP A 486 10.99 -2.73 27.11
CA ASP A 486 11.40 -1.69 28.06
C ASP A 486 11.16 -0.29 27.47
N SER A 487 11.51 -0.07 26.20
CA SER A 487 11.27 1.22 25.52
C SER A 487 9.78 1.55 25.40
N ILE A 488 8.94 0.56 25.11
CA ILE A 488 7.47 0.74 25.01
C ILE A 488 6.87 1.14 26.35
N TYR A 489 7.28 0.48 27.43
CA TYR A 489 6.82 0.82 28.77
C TYR A 489 7.18 2.26 29.14
N GLU A 490 8.43 2.65 28.90
CA GLU A 490 8.90 4.02 29.14
C GLU A 490 8.13 5.07 28.33
N LEU A 491 7.83 4.79 27.06
CA LEU A 491 7.14 5.74 26.17
C LEU A 491 5.65 5.90 26.45
N ILE A 492 4.96 4.84 26.93
CA ILE A 492 3.49 4.82 27.02
C ILE A 492 2.98 4.66 28.46
N PHE A 493 3.50 3.71 29.22
CA PHE A 493 2.86 3.26 30.46
C PHE A 493 3.52 3.78 31.75
N LYS A 494 4.74 4.34 31.66
CA LYS A 494 5.45 4.87 32.82
C LYS A 494 4.84 6.16 33.36
N GLU A 495 4.36 7.03 32.47
CA GLU A 495 3.73 8.28 32.88
C GLU A 495 2.29 8.10 33.37
N VAL A 496 1.85 8.98 34.26
CA VAL A 496 0.45 9.10 34.64
C VAL A 496 -0.30 9.67 33.43
N ASN A 497 -1.31 8.97 32.92
CA ASN A 497 -2.07 9.25 31.68
C ASN A 497 -1.38 8.76 30.39
N PRO A 498 -1.34 7.43 30.14
CA PRO A 498 -0.90 6.93 28.84
C PRO A 498 -1.69 7.58 27.72
N LEU A 499 -1.05 7.85 26.57
CA LEU A 499 -1.68 8.46 25.40
C LEU A 499 -3.04 7.79 25.10
N PRO A 500 -4.17 8.52 25.12
CA PRO A 500 -5.50 7.96 24.90
C PRO A 500 -5.68 7.59 23.43
N HIS A 501 -5.26 6.39 23.07
CA HIS A 501 -5.52 5.84 21.74
C HIS A 501 -5.64 4.32 21.82
N ILE A 502 -6.86 3.81 21.59
CA ILE A 502 -7.25 2.44 21.93
C ILE A 502 -6.42 1.35 21.24
N LEU A 503 -6.14 1.49 19.93
CA LEU A 503 -5.34 0.52 19.17
C LEU A 503 -3.84 0.59 19.47
N LEU A 504 -3.28 1.79 19.59
CA LEU A 504 -1.89 2.01 19.99
C LEU A 504 -1.60 1.32 21.34
N ARG A 505 -2.47 1.50 22.33
CA ARG A 505 -2.35 0.85 23.65
C ARG A 505 -2.44 -0.68 23.55
N ASP A 506 -3.28 -1.21 22.66
CA ASP A 506 -3.38 -2.65 22.39
C ASP A 506 -2.08 -3.23 21.85
N TYR A 507 -1.51 -2.60 20.81
CA TYR A 507 -0.21 -3.01 20.26
C TYR A 507 0.91 -2.89 21.30
N ALA A 508 0.96 -1.78 22.05
CA ALA A 508 1.94 -1.55 23.11
C ALA A 508 1.85 -2.62 24.22
N ARG A 509 0.63 -2.91 24.69
CA ARG A 509 0.37 -3.98 25.65
C ARG A 509 0.77 -5.34 25.08
N GLY A 510 0.43 -5.63 23.83
CA GLY A 510 0.75 -6.91 23.18
C GLY A 510 2.25 -7.22 23.22
N ILE A 511 3.10 -6.20 23.03
CA ILE A 511 4.56 -6.34 23.17
C ILE A 511 4.95 -6.75 24.60
N LEU A 512 4.39 -6.09 25.62
CA LEU A 512 4.68 -6.39 27.03
C LEU A 512 4.12 -7.76 27.45
N GLU A 513 2.93 -8.15 26.97
CA GLU A 513 2.35 -9.48 27.19
C GLU A 513 3.23 -10.58 26.56
N LYS A 514 3.79 -10.32 25.38
CA LYS A 514 4.74 -11.25 24.74
C LYS A 514 6.02 -11.41 25.57
N ALA A 515 6.59 -10.31 26.05
CA ALA A 515 7.77 -10.34 26.92
C ALA A 515 7.49 -11.05 28.26
N LEU A 516 6.30 -10.84 28.83
CA LEU A 516 5.84 -11.54 30.02
C LEU A 516 5.75 -13.05 29.78
N TYR A 517 5.11 -13.46 28.68
CA TYR A 517 5.00 -14.87 28.29
C TYR A 517 6.37 -15.53 28.10
N LEU A 518 7.34 -14.81 27.54
CA LEU A 518 8.71 -15.30 27.33
C LEU A 518 9.56 -15.29 28.62
N GLY A 519 9.06 -14.71 29.72
CA GLY A 519 9.77 -14.58 30.99
C GLY A 519 10.95 -13.59 30.94
N ILE A 520 10.88 -12.59 30.07
CA ILE A 520 11.96 -11.61 29.84
C ILE A 520 11.57 -10.17 30.19
N LEU A 521 10.32 -9.96 30.64
CA LEU A 521 9.85 -8.66 31.10
C LEU A 521 10.68 -8.19 32.31
N SER A 522 11.06 -6.91 32.33
CA SER A 522 11.79 -6.32 33.45
C SER A 522 10.99 -6.42 34.76
N SER A 523 11.64 -6.77 35.86
CA SER A 523 11.00 -7.07 37.16
C SER A 523 10.27 -5.90 37.81
N GLU A 524 10.55 -4.67 37.37
CA GLU A 524 9.90 -3.45 37.85
C GLU A 524 8.53 -3.22 37.19
N ILE A 525 8.27 -3.88 36.05
CA ILE A 525 7.04 -3.74 35.28
C ILE A 525 6.06 -4.83 35.73
N ILE A 526 4.90 -4.41 36.28
CA ILE A 526 3.83 -5.34 36.68
C ILE A 526 2.64 -5.26 35.72
N PRO A 527 1.90 -6.37 35.50
CA PRO A 527 0.78 -6.43 34.55
C PRO A 527 -0.28 -5.34 34.71
N GLU A 528 -0.57 -4.92 35.94
CA GLU A 528 -1.60 -3.92 36.26
C GLU A 528 -1.26 -2.52 35.72
N GLN A 529 0.01 -2.25 35.39
CA GLN A 529 0.44 -0.96 34.83
C GLN A 529 0.17 -0.83 33.33
N PHE A 530 0.08 -1.96 32.61
CA PHE A 530 -0.08 -1.98 31.16
C PHE A 530 -1.34 -2.73 30.69
N ARG A 531 -2.25 -3.06 31.62
CA ARG A 531 -3.58 -3.61 31.33
C ARG A 531 -4.66 -2.58 31.69
N PRO A 532 -5.76 -2.50 30.94
CA PRO A 532 -6.87 -1.60 31.29
C PRO A 532 -7.57 -2.02 32.60
N PRO A 533 -8.27 -1.10 33.29
CA PRO A 533 -8.37 0.32 32.98
C PRO A 533 -7.07 1.07 33.31
N TYR A 534 -6.67 2.00 32.44
CA TYR A 534 -5.44 2.77 32.67
C TYR A 534 -5.72 3.99 33.55
N THR A 535 -4.71 4.43 34.32
CA THR A 535 -4.84 5.64 35.14
C THR A 535 -4.96 6.87 34.23
N SER A 536 -6.12 7.51 34.20
CA SER A 536 -6.41 8.66 33.33
C SER A 536 -7.16 9.79 34.06
N ASN A 537 -6.51 10.95 34.13
CA ASN A 537 -7.03 12.20 34.65
C ASN A 537 -7.73 13.05 33.56
N VAL A 538 -7.80 12.56 32.32
CA VAL A 538 -8.35 13.32 31.18
C VAL A 538 -9.85 13.51 31.32
N GLU A 539 -10.31 14.72 31.64
CA GLU A 539 -11.74 15.00 31.76
C GLU A 539 -12.47 14.88 30.41
N LEU A 540 -13.56 14.12 30.38
CA LEU A 540 -14.34 13.94 29.16
C LEU A 540 -15.32 15.12 29.03
N GLN A 541 -14.96 16.07 28.17
CA GLN A 541 -15.78 17.25 27.89
C GLN A 541 -17.16 16.85 27.32
N LYS A 542 -18.16 17.70 27.57
CA LYS A 542 -19.53 17.58 27.03
C LYS A 542 -19.83 18.72 26.07
N PRO A 543 -19.43 18.62 24.78
CA PRO A 543 -19.77 19.66 23.81
C PRO A 543 -21.29 19.79 23.66
N SER A 544 -21.76 21.03 23.70
CA SER A 544 -23.15 21.40 23.43
C SER A 544 -23.44 21.33 21.93
N ILE A 545 -24.72 21.41 21.55
CA ILE A 545 -25.08 21.52 20.13
C ILE A 545 -24.59 22.83 19.51
N GLU A 546 -24.53 23.90 20.30
CA GLU A 546 -24.06 25.21 19.84
C GLU A 546 -22.56 25.19 19.55
N ASP A 547 -21.77 24.45 20.33
CA ASP A 547 -20.35 24.22 20.03
C ASP A 547 -20.17 23.60 18.64
N ILE A 548 -21.05 22.67 18.25
CA ILE A 548 -20.99 21.99 16.94
C ILE A 548 -21.44 22.91 15.80
N ARG A 549 -22.44 23.77 16.05
CA ARG A 549 -22.90 24.77 15.07
C ARG A 549 -21.81 25.81 14.76
N ASN A 550 -21.02 26.19 15.76
CA ASN A 550 -19.92 27.15 15.64
C ASN A 550 -18.66 26.61 14.96
N LEU A 551 -18.57 25.30 14.69
CA LEU A 551 -17.45 24.71 13.92
C LEU A 551 -17.55 25.10 12.45
N ASP A 552 -16.41 25.16 11.76
CA ASP A 552 -16.34 25.48 10.33
C ASP A 552 -17.19 24.54 9.44
N GLY A 553 -17.68 25.09 8.33
CA GLY A 553 -18.60 24.46 7.39
C GLY A 553 -20.05 24.44 7.89
N ASP A 554 -21.02 24.59 6.99
CA ASP A 554 -22.43 24.58 7.38
C ASP A 554 -22.91 23.16 7.75
N GLU A 555 -24.13 23.05 8.29
CA GLU A 555 -24.74 21.80 8.79
C GLU A 555 -24.84 20.70 7.69
N PHE A 556 -24.67 21.06 6.41
CA PHE A 556 -24.76 20.20 5.24
C PHE A 556 -23.55 20.25 4.27
N SER A 557 -22.61 21.19 4.41
CA SER A 557 -21.42 21.37 3.56
C SER A 557 -20.20 20.63 4.10
N SER A 558 -20.05 20.53 5.42
CA SER A 558 -18.93 19.78 6.00
C SER A 558 -19.23 18.28 5.98
N HIS A 559 -18.44 17.55 5.20
CA HIS A 559 -18.52 16.09 5.12
C HIS A 559 -18.20 15.40 6.47
N ILE A 560 -17.62 16.12 7.45
CA ILE A 560 -17.42 15.63 8.82
C ILE A 560 -18.75 15.62 9.59
N LYS A 561 -19.46 16.77 9.66
CA LYS A 561 -20.73 16.88 10.41
C LYS A 561 -21.77 15.93 9.83
N SER A 562 -21.93 15.89 8.52
CA SER A 562 -22.90 14.99 7.85
C SER A 562 -22.59 13.50 8.06
N SER A 563 -21.31 13.12 8.12
CA SER A 563 -20.89 11.72 8.33
C SER A 563 -21.07 11.23 9.77
N ILE A 564 -20.95 12.12 10.77
CA ILE A 564 -21.12 11.78 12.19
C ILE A 564 -22.56 12.01 12.68
N MET A 565 -23.15 13.15 12.34
CA MET A 565 -24.43 13.62 12.90
C MET A 565 -25.58 13.60 11.89
N GLY A 566 -25.30 13.54 10.58
CA GLY A 566 -26.30 13.63 9.52
C GLY A 566 -27.05 12.34 9.23
N PHE A 567 -27.93 12.38 8.23
CA PHE A 567 -28.64 11.21 7.69
C PHE A 567 -28.16 10.94 6.25
N PRO A 568 -27.67 9.72 5.91
CA PRO A 568 -27.71 8.49 6.71
C PRO A 568 -26.61 8.37 7.80
N GLY A 569 -25.58 9.21 7.79
CA GLY A 569 -24.60 9.32 8.89
C GLY A 569 -23.81 8.03 9.19
N ASP A 570 -23.25 7.40 8.17
CA ASP A 570 -22.71 6.03 8.29
C ASP A 570 -21.64 5.86 9.38
N PHE A 571 -20.76 6.86 9.57
CA PHE A 571 -19.74 6.80 10.62
C PHE A 571 -20.39 6.86 12.01
N GLY A 572 -21.24 7.86 12.25
CA GLY A 572 -21.90 8.04 13.54
C GLY A 572 -22.88 6.93 13.91
N ASN A 573 -23.53 6.32 12.92
CA ASN A 573 -24.57 5.31 13.16
C ASN A 573 -24.01 3.88 13.22
N TYR A 574 -23.15 3.49 12.27
CA TYR A 574 -22.62 2.12 12.22
C TYR A 574 -21.25 2.00 12.89
N THR A 575 -20.34 2.95 12.67
CA THR A 575 -18.97 2.84 13.21
C THR A 575 -18.93 3.10 14.71
N MET A 576 -19.65 4.12 15.19
CA MET A 576 -19.72 4.48 16.61
C MET A 576 -20.74 3.66 17.42
N GLY A 577 -21.40 2.67 16.81
CA GLY A 577 -22.40 1.84 17.50
C GLY A 577 -21.86 1.10 18.73
N CYS A 578 -20.56 0.81 18.78
CA CYS A 578 -19.96 0.12 19.92
C CYS A 578 -19.97 0.93 21.22
N VAL A 579 -20.20 2.25 21.19
CA VAL A 579 -20.30 3.10 22.39
C VAL A 579 -21.36 2.59 23.38
N HIS A 580 -22.39 1.90 22.89
CA HIS A 580 -23.42 1.30 23.75
C HIS A 580 -22.92 0.12 24.61
N HIS A 581 -21.72 -0.39 24.37
CA HIS A 581 -21.10 -1.42 25.22
C HIS A 581 -20.46 -0.84 26.49
N TRP A 582 -20.60 0.46 26.74
CA TRP A 582 -20.16 1.09 27.99
C TRP A 582 -21.33 1.71 28.72
N SER A 583 -21.25 1.68 30.05
CA SER A 583 -22.20 2.32 30.93
C SER A 583 -21.97 3.82 31.02
N SER A 584 -23.01 4.57 31.35
CA SER A 584 -22.86 5.95 31.83
C SER A 584 -22.34 6.03 33.28
N THR A 585 -22.28 4.91 34.00
CA THR A 585 -21.74 4.83 35.37
C THR A 585 -20.21 4.80 35.36
N PRO A 586 -19.53 5.76 36.02
CA PRO A 586 -18.08 5.74 36.15
C PRO A 586 -17.55 4.55 36.96
N ILE A 587 -16.34 4.07 36.65
CA ILE A 587 -15.66 2.96 37.35
C ILE A 587 -15.45 3.24 38.84
N SER A 588 -15.41 4.52 39.24
CA SER A 588 -15.35 4.92 40.66
C SER A 588 -16.56 4.48 41.48
N PHE A 589 -17.70 4.18 40.83
CA PHE A 589 -18.87 3.60 41.49
C PHE A 589 -18.83 2.08 41.37
N LEU A 590 -18.90 1.36 42.49
CA LEU A 590 -18.79 -0.11 42.50
C LEU A 590 -19.94 -0.84 41.80
N LYS A 591 -21.11 -0.21 41.68
CA LYS A 591 -22.32 -0.83 41.12
C LYS A 591 -22.78 -0.04 39.90
N VAL A 592 -22.94 -0.74 38.79
CA VAL A 592 -23.50 -0.18 37.55
C VAL A 592 -24.97 0.19 37.76
N GLU A 593 -25.34 1.41 37.39
CA GLU A 593 -26.70 1.91 37.49
C GLU A 593 -27.52 1.48 36.28
N ASN A 594 -28.77 1.07 36.51
CA ASN A 594 -29.71 0.77 35.42
C ASN A 594 -30.51 2.02 35.01
N GLY A 595 -31.19 1.96 33.87
CA GLY A 595 -31.95 3.10 33.35
C GLY A 595 -32.98 3.64 34.34
N LEU A 596 -33.62 2.76 35.12
CA LEU A 596 -34.60 3.16 36.13
C LEU A 596 -34.01 4.08 37.20
N VAL A 597 -32.86 3.71 37.79
CA VAL A 597 -32.22 4.51 38.85
C VAL A 597 -31.89 5.91 38.35
N ILE A 598 -31.42 6.03 37.11
CA ILE A 598 -31.08 7.33 36.52
C ILE A 598 -32.33 8.15 36.22
N LYS A 599 -33.40 7.53 35.69
CA LYS A 599 -34.70 8.19 35.46
C LYS A 599 -35.33 8.69 36.76
N GLU A 600 -35.28 7.90 37.82
CA GLU A 600 -35.77 8.30 39.15
C GLU A 600 -34.97 9.48 39.73
N ARG A 601 -33.65 9.49 39.54
CA ARG A 601 -32.78 10.61 39.95
C ARG A 601 -33.12 11.89 39.19
N PHE A 602 -33.23 11.79 37.87
CA PHE A 602 -33.64 12.90 37.00
C PHE A 602 -34.97 13.52 37.45
N ALA A 603 -35.98 12.68 37.69
CA ALA A 603 -37.30 13.15 38.10
C ALA A 603 -37.24 13.88 39.45
N LYS A 604 -36.44 13.41 40.41
CA LYS A 604 -36.28 14.04 41.74
C LYS A 604 -35.55 15.38 41.65
N GLU A 605 -34.52 15.47 40.82
CA GLU A 605 -33.61 16.61 40.79
C GLU A 605 -34.10 17.74 39.87
N LEU A 606 -34.75 17.41 38.74
CA LEU A 606 -35.01 18.37 37.67
C LEU A 606 -36.49 18.64 37.36
N LEU A 607 -37.41 17.78 37.83
CA LEU A 607 -38.85 17.97 37.60
C LEU A 607 -39.54 18.46 38.87
N THR A 608 -40.61 19.24 38.69
CA THR A 608 -41.38 19.82 39.80
C THR A 608 -42.88 19.56 39.67
N SER A 609 -43.59 19.59 40.80
CA SER A 609 -45.06 19.61 40.90
C SER A 609 -45.76 18.40 40.26
N ASP A 610 -46.78 18.62 39.42
CA ASP A 610 -47.63 17.56 38.88
C ASP A 610 -46.96 16.76 37.76
N VAL A 611 -46.02 17.37 37.02
CA VAL A 611 -45.22 16.67 35.99
C VAL A 611 -44.31 15.62 36.62
N GLN A 612 -43.72 15.91 37.79
CA GLN A 612 -42.90 14.94 38.54
C GLN A 612 -43.73 13.73 38.99
N LYS A 613 -44.94 13.95 39.54
CA LYS A 613 -45.82 12.86 39.98
C LYS A 613 -46.26 12.00 38.79
N GLU A 614 -46.65 12.63 37.68
CA GLU A 614 -47.03 11.93 36.46
C GLU A 614 -45.85 11.14 35.87
N TYR A 615 -44.62 11.65 35.93
CA TYR A 615 -43.41 10.94 35.53
C TYR A 615 -43.21 9.63 36.32
N PHE A 616 -43.34 9.69 37.65
CA PHE A 616 -43.22 8.49 38.50
C PHE A 616 -44.32 7.46 38.22
N ILE A 617 -45.56 7.91 38.00
CA ILE A 617 -46.67 7.01 37.63
C ILE A 617 -46.35 6.28 36.32
N ARG A 618 -45.84 7.00 35.31
CA ARG A 618 -45.45 6.39 34.03
C ARG A 618 -44.30 5.38 34.18
N LEU A 619 -43.31 5.65 35.05
CA LEU A 619 -42.25 4.68 35.36
C LEU A 619 -42.78 3.39 36.02
N GLU A 620 -43.76 3.50 36.92
CA GLU A 620 -44.40 2.34 37.54
C GLU A 620 -45.29 1.54 36.57
N GLN A 621 -45.98 2.24 35.66
CA GLN A 621 -46.77 1.59 34.60
C GLN A 621 -45.88 0.82 33.61
N ALA A 622 -44.75 1.39 33.17
CA ALA A 622 -43.80 0.73 32.29
C ALA A 622 -43.24 -0.59 32.87
N LYS A 623 -42.93 -0.62 34.18
CA LYS A 623 -42.53 -1.84 34.91
C LYS A 623 -43.59 -2.95 34.85
N THR A 624 -44.86 -2.57 34.86
CA THR A 624 -46.00 -3.50 34.89
C THR A 624 -46.38 -3.97 33.48
N GLU A 625 -46.20 -3.11 32.49
CA GLU A 625 -46.49 -3.39 31.08
C GLU A 625 -45.46 -4.33 30.43
N ASP A 626 -44.15 -4.22 30.69
CA ASP A 626 -43.14 -5.16 30.14
C ASP A 626 -43.45 -6.64 30.49
N ILE A 627 -44.06 -6.87 31.66
CA ILE A 627 -44.48 -8.20 32.14
C ILE A 627 -45.77 -8.68 31.46
N LEU A 628 -46.68 -7.76 31.13
CA LEU A 628 -47.98 -8.05 30.53
C LEU A 628 -47.92 -8.11 29.00
N ILE A 629 -47.11 -7.28 28.35
CA ILE A 629 -46.96 -7.15 26.89
C ILE A 629 -46.45 -8.46 26.28
N SER A 630 -45.45 -9.13 26.86
CA SER A 630 -44.97 -10.42 26.31
C SER A 630 -46.03 -11.53 26.31
N ARG A 631 -47.06 -11.43 27.16
CA ARG A 631 -48.21 -12.35 27.19
C ARG A 631 -49.37 -11.87 26.33
N LYS A 632 -49.67 -10.58 26.34
CA LYS A 632 -50.81 -9.97 25.64
C LYS A 632 -50.57 -9.80 24.15
N GLU A 633 -49.36 -9.44 23.70
CA GLU A 633 -49.05 -9.31 22.26
C GLU A 633 -49.04 -10.67 21.56
N SER A 634 -48.54 -11.72 22.22
CA SER A 634 -48.66 -13.09 21.70
C SER A 634 -50.12 -13.58 21.59
N LEU A 635 -51.04 -13.00 22.37
CA LEU A 635 -52.48 -13.32 22.32
C LEU A 635 -53.27 -12.38 21.39
N LYS A 636 -52.90 -11.10 21.28
CA LYS A 636 -53.54 -10.09 20.40
C LYS A 636 -53.13 -10.20 18.94
N ALA A 637 -51.89 -10.61 18.65
CA ALA A 637 -51.44 -10.90 17.28
C ALA A 637 -52.24 -12.04 16.62
N ILE A 638 -53.04 -12.78 17.41
CA ILE A 638 -53.94 -13.84 16.96
C ILE A 638 -55.38 -13.33 16.73
N SER A 639 -55.79 -12.14 17.21
CA SER A 639 -57.22 -11.75 17.23
C SER A 639 -57.63 -10.31 16.83
N GLU A 640 -56.74 -9.36 16.56
CA GLU A 640 -57.12 -7.97 16.21
C GLU A 640 -56.69 -7.54 14.80
N SER A 641 -57.42 -6.60 14.17
CA SER A 641 -57.09 -6.07 12.84
C SER A 641 -55.96 -5.03 12.93
N TYR A 642 -55.16 -4.91 11.86
CA TYR A 642 -53.98 -4.02 11.81
C TYR A 642 -54.33 -2.53 12.07
N GLU A 643 -55.53 -2.09 11.69
CA GLU A 643 -55.99 -0.68 11.80
C GLU A 643 -56.32 -0.26 13.25
N GLU A 644 -56.88 -1.16 14.08
CA GLU A 644 -57.21 -0.85 15.49
C GLU A 644 -55.94 -0.72 16.34
N ILE A 645 -54.92 -1.52 16.02
CA ILE A 645 -53.61 -1.47 16.66
C ILE A 645 -52.91 -0.15 16.33
N GLU A 646 -52.98 0.30 15.08
CA GLU A 646 -52.37 1.55 14.61
C GLU A 646 -52.96 2.80 15.33
N HIS A 647 -54.28 2.88 15.48
CA HIS A 647 -54.92 3.98 16.24
C HIS A 647 -54.51 4.02 17.72
N ILE A 648 -54.39 2.88 18.39
CA ILE A 648 -53.94 2.81 19.79
C ILE A 648 -52.48 3.26 19.93
N TYR A 649 -51.62 2.95 18.96
CA TYR A 649 -50.24 3.45 18.95
C TYR A 649 -50.18 4.96 18.66
N GLU A 650 -51.02 5.49 17.77
CA GLU A 650 -51.08 6.93 17.49
C GLU A 650 -51.54 7.75 18.70
N ASP A 651 -52.57 7.31 19.42
CA ASP A 651 -53.08 8.02 20.59
C ASP A 651 -52.07 8.00 21.73
N ARG A 652 -51.44 6.85 22.01
CA ARG A 652 -50.33 6.77 22.98
C ARG A 652 -49.15 7.65 22.60
N ARG A 653 -48.83 7.76 21.30
CA ARG A 653 -47.78 8.65 20.81
C ARG A 653 -48.12 10.12 21.09
N LYS A 654 -49.34 10.57 20.80
CA LYS A 654 -49.78 11.96 21.08
C LYS A 654 -49.74 12.27 22.58
N GLU A 655 -50.23 11.36 23.42
CA GLU A 655 -50.16 11.51 24.88
C GLU A 655 -48.72 11.59 25.40
N GLN A 656 -47.80 10.82 24.79
CA GLN A 656 -46.37 10.88 25.12
C GLN A 656 -45.74 12.20 24.64
N GLU A 657 -46.06 12.67 23.44
CA GLU A 657 -45.57 13.95 22.89
C GLU A 657 -46.02 15.16 23.73
N GLU A 658 -47.29 15.19 24.17
CA GLU A 658 -47.81 16.24 25.05
C GLU A 658 -47.13 16.22 26.43
N PHE A 659 -46.86 15.03 26.97
CA PHE A 659 -46.12 14.88 28.22
C PHE A 659 -44.66 15.33 28.08
N ASP A 660 -43.97 14.88 27.03
CA ASP A 660 -42.59 15.27 26.73
C ASP A 660 -42.47 16.79 26.53
N LYS A 661 -43.48 17.44 25.94
CA LYS A 661 -43.52 18.91 25.83
C LYS A 661 -43.53 19.58 27.20
N ARG A 662 -44.42 19.14 28.11
CA ARG A 662 -44.49 19.67 29.49
C ARG A 662 -43.22 19.42 30.29
N VAL A 663 -42.55 18.28 30.08
CA VAL A 663 -41.24 18.01 30.66
C VAL A 663 -40.20 19.00 30.12
N ASN A 664 -40.09 19.14 28.80
CA ASN A 664 -39.10 20.01 28.16
C ASN A 664 -39.29 21.51 28.50
N GLU A 665 -40.51 21.96 28.81
CA GLU A 665 -40.79 23.33 29.28
C GLU A 665 -40.14 23.65 30.64
N GLN A 666 -39.84 22.65 31.47
CA GLN A 666 -39.16 22.84 32.77
C GLN A 666 -37.63 22.79 32.67
N LEU A 667 -37.09 22.41 31.51
CA LEU A 667 -35.67 22.08 31.34
C LEU A 667 -34.98 23.14 30.48
N ASN A 668 -33.72 23.42 30.78
CA ASN A 668 -32.82 24.14 29.87
C ASN A 668 -32.35 23.21 28.73
N ASP A 669 -31.63 23.75 27.74
CA ASP A 669 -31.27 22.96 26.55
C ASP A 669 -30.38 21.74 26.86
N GLU A 670 -29.42 21.86 27.77
CA GLU A 670 -28.58 20.72 28.20
C GLU A 670 -29.42 19.64 28.92
N GLN A 671 -30.35 20.06 29.77
CA GLN A 671 -31.25 19.17 30.50
C GLN A 671 -32.27 18.49 29.57
N ARG A 672 -32.73 19.17 28.51
CA ARG A 672 -33.60 18.57 27.48
C ARG A 672 -32.89 17.46 26.72
N GLU A 673 -31.62 17.66 26.38
CA GLU A 673 -30.81 16.61 25.75
C GLU A 673 -30.56 15.44 26.70
N TYR A 674 -30.29 15.72 27.97
CA TYR A 674 -30.18 14.70 28.99
C TYR A 674 -31.48 13.89 29.10
N TYR A 675 -32.63 14.55 29.13
CA TYR A 675 -33.95 13.91 29.11
C TYR A 675 -34.15 13.03 27.88
N ARG A 676 -33.81 13.53 26.69
CA ARG A 676 -33.92 12.77 25.43
C ARG A 676 -33.11 11.48 25.46
N TRP A 677 -31.90 11.52 26.01
CA TRP A 677 -31.09 10.30 26.20
C TRP A 677 -31.74 9.34 27.20
N LEU A 678 -32.23 9.84 28.34
CA LEU A 678 -32.89 9.03 29.36
C LEU A 678 -34.11 8.29 28.83
N SER A 679 -34.95 8.96 28.03
CA SER A 679 -36.15 8.35 27.44
C SER A 679 -35.83 7.15 26.53
N GLY A 680 -34.61 7.06 26.00
CA GLY A 680 -34.15 5.92 25.20
C GLY A 680 -33.57 4.75 26.00
N LEU A 681 -33.40 4.87 27.33
CA LEU A 681 -32.82 3.82 28.16
C LEU A 681 -33.87 2.78 28.58
N SER A 682 -33.45 1.51 28.65
CA SER A 682 -34.25 0.44 29.26
C SER A 682 -34.15 0.47 30.78
N ASP A 683 -35.26 0.23 31.47
CA ASP A 683 -35.34 0.30 32.94
C ASP A 683 -34.56 -0.82 33.63
N ASN A 684 -34.57 -2.03 33.03
CA ASN A 684 -34.03 -3.25 33.62
C ASN A 684 -32.61 -3.60 33.17
N ARG A 685 -31.99 -2.76 32.33
CA ARG A 685 -30.63 -2.96 31.82
C ARG A 685 -29.67 -1.87 32.32
N PRO A 686 -28.36 -2.15 32.39
CA PRO A 686 -27.34 -1.14 32.61
C PRO A 686 -27.57 0.08 31.69
N ALA A 687 -27.51 1.28 32.26
CA ALA A 687 -27.67 2.50 31.48
C ALA A 687 -26.48 2.68 30.55
N THR A 688 -26.70 2.63 29.24
CA THR A 688 -25.65 2.76 28.22
C THR A 688 -25.22 4.21 28.03
N PHE A 689 -23.95 4.43 27.71
CA PHE A 689 -23.41 5.75 27.39
C PHE A 689 -24.14 6.42 26.22
N SER A 690 -24.26 7.75 26.25
CA SER A 690 -24.96 8.51 25.21
C SER A 690 -24.16 8.55 23.91
N ARG A 691 -24.68 7.89 22.86
CA ARG A 691 -24.09 7.94 21.51
C ARG A 691 -24.09 9.37 20.94
N GLN A 692 -25.16 10.14 21.15
CA GLN A 692 -25.22 11.53 20.66
C GLN A 692 -24.15 12.41 21.28
N TRP A 693 -23.87 12.23 22.57
CA TRP A 693 -22.76 12.92 23.21
C TRP A 693 -21.41 12.49 22.62
N ALA A 694 -21.19 11.16 22.48
CA ALA A 694 -19.98 10.65 21.84
C ALA A 694 -19.77 11.22 20.44
N GLN A 695 -20.82 11.28 19.62
CA GLN A 695 -20.79 11.84 18.27
C GLN A 695 -20.38 13.32 18.29
N ARG A 696 -20.95 14.14 19.18
CA ARG A 696 -20.55 15.56 19.31
C ARG A 696 -19.09 15.72 19.75
N TRP A 697 -18.65 14.91 20.70
CA TRP A 697 -17.24 14.89 21.14
C TRP A 697 -16.31 14.57 19.98
N VAL A 698 -16.56 13.49 19.25
CA VAL A 698 -15.74 13.07 18.11
C VAL A 698 -15.78 14.11 16.99
N CYS A 699 -16.95 14.72 16.74
CA CYS A 699 -17.10 15.78 15.76
C CYS A 699 -16.22 16.98 16.11
N LYS A 700 -16.38 17.56 17.32
CA LYS A 700 -15.56 18.69 17.78
C LYS A 700 -14.08 18.35 17.71
N ARG A 701 -13.69 17.19 18.24
CA ARG A 701 -12.30 16.72 18.25
C ARG A 701 -11.70 16.57 16.85
N SER A 702 -12.50 16.15 15.87
CA SER A 702 -12.05 16.05 14.47
C SER A 702 -11.67 17.41 13.87
N PHE A 703 -12.38 18.48 14.22
CA PHE A 703 -12.07 19.85 13.78
C PHE A 703 -10.86 20.43 14.51
N GLU A 704 -10.64 20.08 15.78
CA GLU A 704 -9.46 20.51 16.56
C GLU A 704 -8.13 20.04 15.96
N PHE A 705 -8.12 19.02 15.09
CA PHE A 705 -6.94 18.64 14.30
C PHE A 705 -6.63 19.62 13.15
N GLY A 706 -7.42 20.67 12.97
CA GLY A 706 -7.20 21.75 12.02
C GLY A 706 -7.86 21.57 10.66
N TRP A 707 -8.94 20.79 10.57
CA TRP A 707 -9.69 20.65 9.31
C TRP A 707 -10.31 21.98 8.89
N SER A 708 -10.12 22.38 7.63
CA SER A 708 -10.80 23.52 7.02
C SER A 708 -11.13 23.25 5.55
N GLU A 709 -12.18 23.89 5.03
CA GLU A 709 -12.56 23.77 3.62
C GLU A 709 -11.44 24.26 2.69
N GLU A 710 -10.74 25.35 3.06
CA GLU A 710 -9.59 25.90 2.32
C GLU A 710 -8.51 24.85 2.04
N ARG A 711 -8.19 24.02 3.04
CA ARG A 711 -7.12 23.01 2.94
C ARG A 711 -7.57 21.76 2.19
N PHE A 712 -8.80 21.30 2.41
CA PHE A 712 -9.17 19.92 2.06
C PHE A 712 -10.33 19.78 1.06
N ALA A 713 -11.13 20.82 0.81
CA ALA A 713 -12.34 20.69 0.00
C ALA A 713 -12.05 20.18 -1.42
N THR A 714 -11.01 20.68 -2.09
CA THR A 714 -10.64 20.23 -3.44
C THR A 714 -10.25 18.75 -3.47
N PHE A 715 -9.52 18.28 -2.45
CA PHE A 715 -9.05 16.89 -2.39
C PHE A 715 -10.21 15.95 -2.06
N GLU A 716 -11.03 16.34 -1.08
CA GLU A 716 -12.17 15.53 -0.65
C GLU A 716 -13.24 15.40 -1.74
N LYS A 717 -13.43 16.41 -2.60
CA LYS A 717 -14.31 16.31 -3.79
C LYS A 717 -13.88 15.16 -4.71
N ASN A 718 -12.58 14.95 -4.88
CA ASN A 718 -12.03 13.90 -5.72
C ASN A 718 -12.09 12.50 -5.08
N CYS A 719 -12.27 12.42 -3.76
CA CYS A 719 -12.43 11.16 -3.04
C CYS A 719 -13.78 10.46 -3.31
N SER A 720 -14.69 11.06 -4.10
CA SER A 720 -16.11 10.66 -4.16
C SER A 720 -16.77 10.56 -5.55
N HIS A 721 -16.02 10.22 -6.62
CA HIS A 721 -16.65 9.72 -7.87
C HIS A 721 -16.93 8.20 -7.86
N GLY A 722 -16.56 7.49 -6.80
CA GLY A 722 -16.83 6.06 -6.61
C GLY A 722 -18.25 5.73 -6.14
N ARG A 723 -19.30 6.27 -6.76
CA ARG A 723 -20.64 5.65 -6.69
C ARG A 723 -20.72 4.56 -7.76
N GLY A 724 -19.95 3.51 -7.58
CA GLY A 724 -19.95 2.32 -8.43
C GLY A 724 -18.86 1.34 -8.01
N GLY A 725 -19.26 0.20 -7.42
CA GLY A 725 -18.35 -0.94 -7.23
C GLY A 725 -18.12 -1.46 -5.80
N GLY A 726 -19.17 -1.64 -5.00
CA GLY A 726 -19.16 -2.52 -3.82
C GLY A 726 -18.27 -2.11 -2.63
N ARG A 727 -18.41 -2.82 -1.51
CA ARG A 727 -17.69 -2.59 -0.22
C ARG A 727 -16.18 -2.89 -0.28
N GLY A 728 -15.57 -2.96 -1.47
CA GLY A 728 -14.21 -3.46 -1.67
C GLY A 728 -13.18 -2.49 -2.28
N ASN A 729 -13.58 -1.39 -2.91
CA ASN A 729 -12.66 -0.63 -3.81
C ASN A 729 -12.47 0.87 -3.50
N GLY A 730 -12.91 1.38 -2.34
CA GLY A 730 -12.61 2.76 -1.92
C GLY A 730 -11.28 2.86 -1.16
N ALA A 731 -10.13 2.76 -1.85
CA ALA A 731 -8.81 2.82 -1.20
C ALA A 731 -8.47 4.22 -0.65
N MET A 732 -8.96 5.28 -1.30
CA MET A 732 -8.69 6.68 -0.96
C MET A 732 -9.81 7.25 -0.10
N GLU A 733 -9.51 7.58 1.15
CA GLU A 733 -10.46 8.23 2.06
C GLU A 733 -10.28 9.76 2.08
N ARG A 734 -11.33 10.46 2.53
CA ARG A 734 -11.28 11.89 2.83
C ARG A 734 -10.44 12.16 4.08
N VAL A 735 -9.73 13.30 4.14
CA VAL A 735 -8.95 13.72 5.32
C VAL A 735 -9.86 13.84 6.55
N GLY A 736 -11.07 14.38 6.38
CA GLY A 736 -12.06 14.42 7.45
C GLY A 736 -12.37 13.03 8.04
N LYS A 737 -12.36 11.96 7.25
CA LYS A 737 -12.56 10.59 7.75
C LYS A 737 -11.37 10.07 8.55
N LYS A 738 -10.13 10.39 8.15
CA LYS A 738 -8.92 10.15 8.96
C LYS A 738 -9.08 10.78 10.35
N TYR A 739 -9.47 12.05 10.41
CA TYR A 739 -9.65 12.77 11.68
C TYR A 739 -10.76 12.19 12.56
N GLN A 740 -11.86 11.74 11.95
CA GLN A 740 -12.92 11.03 12.65
C GLN A 740 -12.41 9.74 13.31
N TRP A 741 -11.60 8.95 12.63
CA TRP A 741 -10.99 7.75 13.21
C TRP A 741 -10.04 8.07 14.36
N MET A 742 -9.16 9.06 14.20
CA MET A 742 -8.25 9.51 15.25
C MET A 742 -9.01 9.94 16.51
N ALA A 743 -10.01 10.81 16.35
CA ALA A 743 -10.85 11.27 17.44
C ALA A 743 -11.62 10.10 18.07
N PHE A 744 -12.16 9.18 17.27
CA PHE A 744 -12.95 8.07 17.80
C PHE A 744 -12.08 7.07 18.59
N HIS A 745 -10.87 6.75 18.13
CA HIS A 745 -9.93 5.92 18.89
C HIS A 745 -9.48 6.56 20.19
N GLU A 746 -9.37 7.90 20.22
CA GLU A 746 -9.10 8.67 21.43
C GLU A 746 -10.29 8.59 22.40
N PHE A 747 -11.50 8.80 21.90
CA PHE A 747 -12.73 8.72 22.69
C PHE A 747 -12.90 7.35 23.35
N LEU A 748 -12.71 6.26 22.59
CA LEU A 748 -12.86 4.91 23.12
C LEU A 748 -11.83 4.58 24.20
N ALA A 749 -10.61 5.11 24.10
CA ALA A 749 -9.59 4.93 25.12
C ALA A 749 -9.97 5.65 26.43
N ILE A 750 -10.53 6.86 26.34
CA ILE A 750 -11.05 7.57 27.51
C ILE A 750 -12.23 6.82 28.13
N LEU A 751 -13.11 6.28 27.28
CA LEU A 751 -14.29 5.53 27.71
C LEU A 751 -13.89 4.26 28.48
N SER A 752 -12.91 3.50 27.96
CA SER A 752 -12.40 2.28 28.62
C SER A 752 -11.71 2.52 29.95
N ASP A 753 -11.14 3.71 30.16
CA ASP A 753 -10.45 4.05 31.41
C ASP A 753 -11.41 4.52 32.51
N LYS A 754 -12.61 4.98 32.13
CA LYS A 754 -13.49 5.74 33.04
C LYS A 754 -14.85 5.12 33.31
N TYR A 755 -15.36 4.30 32.40
CA TYR A 755 -16.74 3.82 32.46
C TYR A 755 -16.80 2.30 32.44
N HIS A 756 -17.77 1.74 33.17
CA HIS A 756 -17.95 0.29 33.23
C HIS A 756 -18.29 -0.29 31.87
N TRP A 757 -17.67 -1.42 31.55
CA TRP A 757 -18.03 -2.24 30.40
C TRP A 757 -19.37 -2.94 30.65
N ILE A 758 -20.22 -2.99 29.62
CA ILE A 758 -21.50 -3.68 29.66
C ILE A 758 -21.41 -4.91 28.76
N ASN A 759 -21.65 -6.07 29.37
CA ASN A 759 -21.76 -7.35 28.69
C ASN A 759 -22.89 -7.31 27.62
N ARG A 760 -22.62 -7.87 26.44
CA ARG A 760 -23.53 -7.98 25.30
C ARG A 760 -24.62 -9.05 25.46
N GLY A 761 -24.42 -10.02 26.36
CA GLY A 761 -25.37 -11.10 26.63
C GLY A 761 -25.50 -12.13 25.51
N TYR A 762 -24.41 -12.41 24.78
CA TYR A 762 -24.38 -13.45 23.75
C TYR A 762 -23.80 -14.74 24.35
N THR A 763 -24.53 -15.86 24.24
CA THR A 763 -24.19 -17.11 24.93
C THR A 763 -23.02 -17.89 24.33
N ASP A 764 -22.46 -17.47 23.20
CA ASP A 764 -21.43 -18.17 22.42
C ASP A 764 -19.99 -17.69 22.69
N ILE A 765 -19.83 -16.68 23.55
CA ILE A 765 -18.54 -16.18 24.03
C ILE A 765 -18.53 -16.36 25.55
N PRO A 766 -17.45 -16.87 26.17
CA PRO A 766 -17.28 -16.75 27.62
C PRO A 766 -17.19 -15.26 27.94
N ASP A 767 -18.35 -14.69 28.27
CA ASP A 767 -18.52 -13.26 28.51
C ASP A 767 -17.75 -12.86 29.77
N ASP A 768 -16.71 -12.04 29.62
CA ASP A 768 -16.05 -11.40 30.75
C ASP A 768 -16.78 -10.09 31.10
N ASP A 769 -17.09 -9.90 32.39
CA ASP A 769 -17.57 -8.63 32.95
C ASP A 769 -16.50 -7.51 32.93
N ILE A 770 -15.33 -7.79 32.35
CA ILE A 770 -14.14 -6.94 32.37
C ILE A 770 -13.73 -6.59 30.93
N TYR A 771 -13.43 -5.31 30.71
CA TYR A 771 -12.80 -4.87 29.47
C TYR A 771 -11.31 -5.18 29.49
N ASP A 772 -10.90 -6.03 28.57
CA ASP A 772 -9.54 -6.46 28.36
C ASP A 772 -8.92 -5.73 27.15
N GLY A 773 -9.63 -5.52 26.04
CA GLY A 773 -9.01 -4.83 24.89
C GLY A 773 -9.89 -4.66 23.65
N PRO A 774 -9.35 -4.03 22.59
CA PRO A 774 -10.16 -3.56 21.46
C PRO A 774 -10.72 -4.69 20.57
N TRP A 775 -10.19 -5.90 20.70
CA TRP A 775 -10.73 -7.07 20.04
C TRP A 775 -12.17 -7.38 20.50
N GLN A 776 -12.48 -7.16 21.78
CA GLN A 776 -13.84 -7.32 22.33
C GLN A 776 -14.85 -6.39 21.68
N ILE A 777 -14.44 -5.31 21.01
CA ILE A 777 -15.30 -4.34 20.29
C ILE A 777 -15.15 -4.37 18.77
N TYR A 778 -14.44 -5.37 18.24
CA TYR A 778 -14.19 -5.52 16.81
C TYR A 778 -13.57 -4.26 16.17
N LYS A 779 -12.61 -3.62 16.87
CA LYS A 779 -11.96 -2.38 16.39
C LYS A 779 -10.53 -2.55 15.88
N ARG A 780 -9.95 -3.74 15.96
CA ARG A 780 -8.70 -4.06 15.27
C ARG A 780 -8.90 -3.89 13.75
N ASP A 781 -7.94 -3.26 13.07
CA ASP A 781 -8.10 -2.80 11.68
C ASP A 781 -7.09 -3.41 10.70
N ILE A 782 -5.95 -3.89 11.20
CA ILE A 782 -4.91 -4.62 10.48
C ILE A 782 -4.32 -5.72 11.39
N ASP A 783 -3.92 -6.86 10.82
CA ASP A 783 -3.03 -7.82 11.48
C ASP A 783 -1.57 -7.52 11.08
N PRO A 784 -0.74 -6.91 11.95
CA PRO A 784 0.65 -6.61 11.64
C PRO A 784 1.57 -7.83 11.79
N THR A 785 1.08 -8.95 12.33
CA THR A 785 1.90 -10.14 12.58
C THR A 785 2.14 -10.96 11.31
N ILE A 786 1.46 -10.65 10.21
CA ILE A 786 1.54 -11.35 8.93
C ILE A 786 1.93 -10.39 7.81
N TRP A 787 2.92 -10.79 7.00
CA TRP A 787 3.39 -9.96 5.89
C TRP A 787 2.47 -10.00 4.66
N LEU A 788 1.66 -11.04 4.50
CA LEU A 788 0.75 -11.23 3.37
C LEU A 788 -0.23 -10.06 3.26
N ARG A 789 -0.17 -9.29 2.16
CA ARG A 789 -1.01 -8.11 1.94
C ARG A 789 -2.46 -8.46 1.68
N GLN A 790 -2.67 -9.45 0.82
CA GLN A 790 -3.95 -10.05 0.46
C GLN A 790 -3.61 -11.40 -0.17
N ILE A 791 -4.27 -12.48 0.24
CA ILE A 791 -4.42 -13.63 -0.65
C ILE A 791 -5.40 -13.09 -1.67
N GLY A 792 -4.96 -12.88 -2.93
CA GLY A 792 -5.79 -12.30 -4.00
C GLY A 792 -7.20 -12.84 -3.85
N LYS A 793 -8.21 -11.94 -3.86
CA LYS A 793 -9.62 -12.14 -3.45
C LYS A 793 -9.92 -13.63 -3.23
N ASN A 794 -10.53 -14.03 -2.12
CA ASN A 794 -11.27 -15.30 -2.11
C ASN A 794 -12.30 -15.25 -3.24
N ILE A 795 -11.86 -15.51 -4.47
CA ILE A 795 -12.69 -15.75 -5.60
C ILE A 795 -12.95 -17.23 -5.45
N ALA A 796 -13.87 -17.55 -4.54
CA ALA A 796 -14.65 -18.75 -4.67
C ALA A 796 -15.15 -18.88 -6.14
N ASP A 797 -15.31 -17.76 -6.82
CA ASP A 797 -15.79 -17.66 -8.19
C ASP A 797 -14.70 -17.88 -9.28
N PHE A 798 -13.37 -17.82 -9.01
CA PHE A 798 -12.32 -17.94 -10.05
C PHE A 798 -10.98 -18.55 -9.56
N ASN A 799 -11.00 -19.66 -8.84
CA ASN A 799 -9.79 -20.48 -8.60
C ASN A 799 -9.35 -21.20 -9.90
N TYR A 800 -8.67 -20.48 -10.79
CA TYR A 800 -8.10 -21.04 -12.03
C TYR A 800 -6.73 -21.71 -11.83
N GLN A 801 -6.01 -21.38 -10.75
CA GLN A 801 -4.64 -21.86 -10.51
C GLN A 801 -4.57 -22.73 -9.25
N CYS A 802 -4.07 -23.97 -9.41
CA CYS A 802 -3.71 -24.83 -8.28
C CYS A 802 -2.47 -24.24 -7.57
N THR A 803 -2.53 -24.14 -6.23
CA THR A 803 -1.37 -23.81 -5.39
C THR A 803 -0.89 -25.04 -4.63
N TRP A 804 0.32 -25.06 -4.08
CA TRP A 804 0.79 -26.25 -3.35
C TRP A 804 -0.05 -26.53 -2.08
N TRP A 805 -0.66 -25.51 -1.47
CA TRP A 805 -1.56 -25.64 -0.33
C TRP A 805 -3.02 -25.92 -0.72
N GLN A 806 -3.41 -25.66 -1.98
CA GLN A 806 -4.71 -26.00 -2.57
C GLN A 806 -4.50 -26.57 -4.00
N PRO A 807 -4.03 -27.82 -4.13
CA PRO A 807 -3.62 -28.39 -5.41
C PRO A 807 -4.77 -29.00 -6.21
N TYR A 808 -5.98 -29.03 -5.67
CA TYR A 808 -7.12 -29.59 -6.36
C TYR A 808 -7.89 -28.53 -7.14
N ASN A 809 -8.30 -28.90 -8.35
CA ASN A 809 -9.16 -28.11 -9.21
C ASN A 809 -10.18 -29.04 -9.84
N PHE A 810 -11.47 -28.74 -9.68
CA PHE A 810 -12.51 -29.52 -10.34
C PHE A 810 -12.29 -29.48 -11.86
N PRO A 811 -12.28 -30.64 -12.53
CA PRO A 811 -12.32 -30.66 -13.99
C PRO A 811 -13.58 -29.93 -14.43
N PHE A 812 -13.53 -29.12 -15.50
CA PHE A 812 -14.70 -28.44 -16.05
C PHE A 812 -14.65 -28.58 -17.57
N PRO A 813 -15.59 -29.31 -18.20
CA PRO A 813 -15.55 -29.60 -19.63
C PRO A 813 -15.52 -28.31 -20.46
N LYS A 814 -14.67 -28.25 -21.48
CA LYS A 814 -14.61 -27.10 -22.40
C LYS A 814 -15.51 -27.29 -23.62
N GLU A 815 -15.93 -28.53 -23.84
CA GLU A 815 -16.75 -28.95 -24.97
C GLU A 815 -18.17 -28.37 -24.85
N ASN A 816 -18.67 -27.82 -25.96
CA ASN A 816 -20.03 -27.28 -26.02
C ASN A 816 -21.06 -28.38 -26.38
N ASP A 817 -21.01 -29.51 -25.67
CA ASP A 817 -21.96 -30.63 -25.82
C ASP A 817 -22.79 -30.76 -24.53
N HIS A 818 -24.11 -30.63 -24.64
CA HIS A 818 -25.02 -30.66 -23.49
C HIS A 818 -24.97 -32.00 -22.73
N THR A 819 -24.74 -33.11 -23.41
CA THR A 819 -24.68 -34.44 -22.80
C THR A 819 -23.40 -34.59 -21.99
N ILE A 820 -22.26 -34.13 -22.52
CA ILE A 820 -20.97 -34.09 -21.80
C ILE A 820 -21.09 -33.19 -20.57
N LYS A 821 -21.63 -31.97 -20.76
CA LYS A 821 -21.88 -31.00 -19.69
C LYS A 821 -22.74 -31.59 -18.55
N THR A 822 -23.77 -32.36 -18.89
CA THR A 822 -24.68 -32.98 -17.90
C THR A 822 -24.07 -34.21 -17.24
N ASN A 823 -23.44 -35.10 -18.01
CA ASN A 823 -22.81 -36.32 -17.47
C ASN A 823 -21.69 -35.99 -16.49
N PHE A 824 -20.93 -34.93 -16.76
CA PHE A 824 -19.89 -34.43 -15.87
C PHE A 824 -20.40 -34.15 -14.45
N LEU A 825 -21.61 -33.59 -14.27
CA LEU A 825 -22.16 -33.30 -12.94
C LEU A 825 -22.39 -34.54 -12.07
N TRP A 826 -22.47 -35.72 -12.68
CA TRP A 826 -22.76 -37.00 -12.01
C TRP A 826 -21.57 -37.96 -12.00
N ASP A 827 -20.39 -37.54 -12.47
CA ASP A 827 -19.18 -38.36 -12.46
C ASP A 827 -18.49 -38.31 -11.09
N GLU A 828 -18.58 -39.38 -10.30
CA GLU A 828 -17.95 -39.46 -8.98
C GLU A 828 -16.41 -39.40 -9.04
N ASN A 829 -15.78 -39.68 -10.19
CA ASN A 829 -14.32 -39.62 -10.33
C ASN A 829 -13.77 -38.18 -10.32
N ILE A 830 -14.64 -37.17 -10.40
CA ILE A 830 -14.28 -35.75 -10.29
C ILE A 830 -14.14 -35.30 -8.84
N LEU A 831 -14.37 -36.17 -7.86
CA LEU A 831 -14.14 -35.87 -6.46
C LEU A 831 -12.65 -36.10 -6.13
N PRO A 832 -12.01 -35.20 -5.35
CA PRO A 832 -10.62 -35.38 -4.98
C PRO A 832 -10.42 -36.61 -4.09
N ASP A 833 -9.27 -37.28 -4.23
CA ASP A 833 -8.80 -38.19 -3.17
C ASP A 833 -8.49 -37.35 -1.92
N PHE A 834 -9.34 -37.48 -0.90
CA PHE A 834 -9.17 -36.74 0.34
C PHE A 834 -7.86 -37.07 1.08
N SER A 835 -7.26 -38.24 0.83
CA SER A 835 -5.96 -38.62 1.39
C SER A 835 -4.86 -37.66 0.91
N ASP A 836 -4.87 -37.34 -0.39
CA ASP A 836 -3.96 -36.38 -1.01
C ASP A 836 -4.27 -34.95 -0.58
N LEU A 837 -5.50 -34.68 -0.11
CA LEU A 837 -5.87 -33.39 0.45
C LEU A 837 -5.37 -33.14 1.87
N LEU A 838 -5.15 -34.21 2.64
CA LEU A 838 -4.74 -34.16 4.04
C LEU A 838 -3.22 -33.97 4.20
N GLN A 839 -2.43 -34.42 3.23
CA GLN A 839 -0.97 -34.28 3.25
C GLN A 839 -0.51 -33.36 2.11
N ARG A 840 0.23 -32.29 2.45
CA ARG A 840 0.79 -31.34 1.48
C ARG A 840 2.30 -31.38 1.53
N LYS A 841 2.92 -31.15 0.38
CA LYS A 841 4.37 -30.98 0.28
C LYS A 841 4.68 -29.58 -0.23
N ASN A 842 5.45 -28.83 0.52
CA ASN A 842 5.93 -27.52 0.07
C ASN A 842 7.04 -27.72 -0.97
N PRO A 843 6.91 -27.20 -2.20
CA PRO A 843 7.92 -27.40 -3.25
C PRO A 843 9.23 -26.64 -3.00
N LEU A 844 9.23 -25.61 -2.13
CA LEU A 844 10.41 -24.78 -1.88
C LEU A 844 11.42 -25.46 -0.97
N ASP A 845 10.95 -26.16 0.07
CA ASP A 845 11.80 -26.78 1.10
C ASP A 845 11.56 -28.29 1.27
N ASN A 846 10.64 -28.87 0.49
CA ASN A 846 10.21 -30.27 0.57
C ASN A 846 9.61 -30.69 1.93
N SER A 847 9.18 -29.74 2.76
CA SER A 847 8.51 -30.06 4.03
C SER A 847 7.14 -30.70 3.80
N ASN A 848 6.78 -31.67 4.65
CA ASN A 848 5.47 -32.33 4.66
C ASN A 848 4.57 -31.67 5.71
N TRP A 849 3.33 -31.39 5.32
CA TRP A 849 2.35 -30.68 6.13
C TRP A 849 1.08 -31.50 6.22
N THR A 850 0.51 -31.59 7.42
CA THR A 850 -0.82 -32.17 7.62
C THR A 850 -1.85 -31.05 7.71
N VAL A 851 -2.89 -31.12 6.88
CA VAL A 851 -3.96 -30.12 6.84
C VAL A 851 -4.89 -30.34 8.04
N LEU A 852 -4.79 -29.46 9.04
CA LEU A 852 -5.65 -29.51 10.22
C LEU A 852 -7.04 -28.90 9.96
N HIS A 853 -7.10 -27.88 9.11
CA HIS A 853 -8.36 -27.27 8.69
C HIS A 853 -8.20 -26.72 7.27
N SER A 854 -9.24 -26.84 6.43
CA SER A 854 -9.27 -26.22 5.10
C SER A 854 -10.72 -26.04 4.63
N PHE A 855 -10.96 -25.03 3.82
CA PHE A 855 -12.20 -24.87 3.07
C PHE A 855 -11.86 -24.48 1.64
N TRP A 856 -12.44 -25.19 0.68
CA TRP A 856 -12.21 -25.00 -0.73
C TRP A 856 -13.56 -24.95 -1.44
N SER A 857 -13.72 -23.99 -2.35
CA SER A 857 -14.92 -23.83 -3.18
C SER A 857 -14.51 -23.35 -4.57
N ALA A 858 -15.25 -23.78 -5.58
CA ALA A 858 -15.17 -23.27 -6.94
C ALA A 858 -16.56 -23.17 -7.55
N GLU A 859 -16.81 -22.04 -8.21
CA GLU A 859 -17.97 -21.83 -9.07
C GLU A 859 -17.48 -21.65 -10.52
N ARG A 860 -18.11 -22.31 -11.50
CA ARG A 860 -17.83 -22.11 -12.93
C ARG A 860 -19.10 -22.13 -13.77
N LYS A 861 -19.21 -21.14 -14.66
CA LYS A 861 -20.31 -20.98 -15.62
C LYS A 861 -19.76 -20.96 -17.04
N TYR A 862 -20.55 -21.47 -17.98
CA TYR A 862 -20.31 -21.28 -19.41
C TYR A 862 -20.64 -19.81 -19.79
N PHE A 863 -19.85 -19.22 -20.70
CA PHE A 863 -19.92 -17.78 -21.05
C PHE A 863 -20.98 -17.45 -22.11
N ASP A 864 -21.52 -18.47 -22.74
CA ASP A 864 -22.65 -18.47 -23.64
C ASP A 864 -23.90 -18.21 -22.80
N GLY A 865 -24.46 -16.99 -22.88
CA GLY A 865 -25.54 -16.41 -22.06
C GLY A 865 -26.90 -17.12 -22.12
N ASP A 866 -26.90 -18.43 -22.32
CA ASP A 866 -28.02 -19.34 -22.20
C ASP A 866 -28.19 -19.77 -20.74
N SER A 867 -29.33 -19.41 -20.14
CA SER A 867 -29.66 -19.75 -18.75
C SER A 867 -29.89 -21.24 -18.52
N GLU A 868 -29.96 -22.06 -19.57
CA GLU A 868 -30.16 -23.51 -19.48
C GLU A 868 -28.85 -24.31 -19.34
N ASN A 869 -27.69 -23.67 -19.51
CA ASN A 869 -26.40 -24.35 -19.33
C ASN A 869 -26.19 -24.78 -17.86
N PRO A 870 -25.76 -26.03 -17.59
CA PRO A 870 -25.37 -26.43 -16.24
C PRO A 870 -24.14 -25.63 -15.79
N TYR A 871 -24.11 -25.27 -14.51
CA TYR A 871 -22.95 -24.64 -13.87
C TYR A 871 -22.36 -25.57 -12.81
N LEU A 872 -21.06 -25.48 -12.60
CA LEU A 872 -20.37 -26.19 -11.53
C LEU A 872 -20.38 -25.31 -10.29
N GLU A 873 -20.97 -25.80 -9.21
CA GLU A 873 -20.73 -25.30 -7.86
C GLU A 873 -20.26 -26.48 -7.01
N GLY A 874 -18.99 -26.45 -6.61
CA GLY A 874 -18.38 -27.52 -5.84
C GLY A 874 -17.60 -26.97 -4.66
N TRP A 875 -17.77 -27.55 -3.49
CA TRP A 875 -17.00 -27.21 -2.31
C TRP A 875 -16.69 -28.44 -1.46
N PHE A 876 -15.59 -28.38 -0.74
CA PHE A 876 -15.23 -29.36 0.28
C PHE A 876 -14.52 -28.66 1.44
N ARG A 877 -14.46 -29.35 2.57
CA ARG A 877 -13.81 -28.84 3.76
C ARG A 877 -13.13 -29.97 4.53
N ILE A 878 -12.11 -29.60 5.28
CA ILE A 878 -11.39 -30.46 6.21
C ILE A 878 -11.51 -29.82 7.59
N ASN A 879 -12.01 -30.57 8.56
CA ASN A 879 -12.05 -30.19 9.97
C ASN A 879 -11.36 -31.30 10.76
N SER A 880 -10.27 -30.98 11.47
CA SER A 880 -9.60 -31.94 12.34
C SER A 880 -10.09 -31.79 13.79
N VAL A 881 -10.28 -32.94 14.44
CA VAL A 881 -10.68 -33.02 15.84
C VAL A 881 -9.70 -33.93 16.55
N LEU A 882 -9.09 -33.43 17.62
CA LEU A 882 -8.23 -34.24 18.47
C LEU A 882 -9.05 -34.85 19.60
N ILE A 883 -9.09 -36.17 19.65
CA ILE A 883 -9.78 -36.93 20.69
C ILE A 883 -8.77 -37.76 21.48
N ARG A 884 -9.14 -38.17 22.70
CA ARG A 884 -8.35 -39.18 23.42
C ARG A 884 -8.42 -40.49 22.67
N LYS A 885 -7.32 -41.25 22.66
CA LYS A 885 -7.19 -42.51 21.91
C LYS A 885 -8.30 -43.53 22.20
N GLY A 886 -8.88 -43.53 23.41
CA GLY A 886 -9.97 -44.43 23.81
C GLY A 886 -11.38 -44.02 23.36
N ASP A 887 -11.58 -42.80 22.88
CA ASP A 887 -12.91 -42.25 22.59
C ASP A 887 -13.29 -42.36 21.10
N CYS A 888 -12.42 -42.94 20.27
CA CYS A 888 -12.60 -43.04 18.81
C CYS A 888 -13.86 -43.80 18.42
N ASP A 889 -14.09 -44.98 19.01
CA ASP A 889 -15.26 -45.80 18.71
C ASP A 889 -16.57 -45.12 19.11
N THR A 890 -16.54 -44.33 20.20
CA THR A 890 -17.68 -43.55 20.66
C THR A 890 -18.03 -42.44 19.68
N LEU A 891 -17.02 -41.69 19.22
CA LEU A 891 -17.20 -40.65 18.20
C LEU A 891 -17.70 -41.26 16.88
N ALA A 892 -17.07 -42.34 16.41
CA ALA A 892 -17.45 -43.03 15.18
C ALA A 892 -18.92 -43.48 15.19
N LYS A 893 -19.41 -44.02 16.32
CA LYS A 893 -20.83 -44.36 16.50
C LYS A 893 -21.73 -43.14 16.53
N ALA A 894 -21.30 -42.04 17.16
CA ALA A 894 -22.10 -40.81 17.27
C ALA A 894 -22.26 -40.10 15.91
N VAL A 895 -21.25 -40.15 15.03
CA VAL A 895 -21.29 -39.54 13.69
C VAL A 895 -21.89 -40.44 12.61
N ALA A 896 -22.03 -41.75 12.88
CA ALA A 896 -22.53 -42.72 11.90
C ALA A 896 -23.91 -42.33 11.37
N GLY A 897 -24.05 -42.28 10.04
CA GLY A 897 -25.31 -41.91 9.36
C GLY A 897 -25.66 -40.43 9.41
N ARG A 898 -24.81 -39.56 9.99
CA ARG A 898 -24.99 -38.10 10.00
C ARG A 898 -24.31 -37.44 8.81
N ASN A 899 -24.82 -36.28 8.41
CA ASN A 899 -24.18 -35.45 7.39
C ASN A 899 -22.94 -34.74 7.98
N LEU A 900 -21.74 -35.20 7.60
CA LEU A 900 -20.46 -34.66 8.09
C LEU A 900 -20.11 -33.28 7.48
N CYS A 901 -20.90 -32.80 6.52
CA CYS A 901 -20.74 -31.49 5.89
C CYS A 901 -21.34 -30.35 6.73
N ASP A 902 -22.12 -30.63 7.79
CA ASP A 902 -22.69 -29.61 8.68
C ASP A 902 -21.61 -29.04 9.63
N PRO A 903 -21.28 -27.72 9.60
CA PRO A 903 -20.27 -27.13 10.48
C PRO A 903 -20.64 -27.20 11.96
N HIS A 904 -21.91 -27.39 12.26
CA HIS A 904 -22.41 -27.48 13.62
C HIS A 904 -22.31 -28.88 14.20
N ILE A 905 -21.95 -29.93 13.44
CA ILE A 905 -21.84 -31.29 13.99
C ILE A 905 -20.87 -31.39 15.19
N ILE A 906 -19.83 -30.54 15.17
CA ILE A 906 -18.83 -30.35 16.23
C ILE A 906 -18.61 -28.84 16.39
N SER A 907 -18.99 -28.28 17.54
CA SER A 907 -18.74 -26.87 17.85
C SER A 907 -17.26 -26.67 18.22
N VAL A 908 -16.52 -25.91 17.40
CA VAL A 908 -15.13 -25.54 17.68
C VAL A 908 -15.09 -24.09 18.17
N PRO A 909 -14.62 -23.83 19.41
CA PRO A 909 -14.49 -22.46 19.88
C PRO A 909 -13.48 -21.72 18.99
N SER A 910 -13.86 -20.51 18.61
CA SER A 910 -13.17 -19.68 17.62
C SER A 910 -13.02 -18.29 18.21
N THR A 911 -11.86 -17.66 18.00
CA THR A 911 -11.70 -16.22 18.25
C THR A 911 -12.45 -15.37 17.23
N GLN A 912 -13.18 -16.00 16.29
CA GLN A 912 -13.67 -15.35 15.07
C GLN A 912 -12.52 -14.55 14.43
N HIS A 913 -12.73 -13.27 14.15
CA HIS A 913 -11.74 -12.36 13.57
C HIS A 913 -10.99 -11.49 14.61
N GLU A 914 -11.13 -11.79 15.91
CA GLU A 914 -10.67 -10.92 16.99
C GLU A 914 -9.17 -11.07 17.33
N GLY A 915 -8.60 -12.27 17.12
CA GLY A 915 -7.20 -12.58 17.39
C GLY A 915 -6.31 -12.43 16.15
N TYR A 916 -5.09 -11.93 16.34
CA TYR A 916 -4.07 -11.94 15.28
C TYR A 916 -3.37 -13.29 15.20
N ILE A 917 -2.83 -13.64 14.04
CA ILE A 917 -2.26 -14.97 13.85
C ILE A 917 -0.99 -15.19 14.69
N GLY A 918 -0.11 -14.18 14.78
CA GLY A 918 1.10 -14.25 15.59
C GLY A 918 0.88 -14.22 17.12
N GLU A 919 -0.36 -14.03 17.56
CA GLU A 919 -0.73 -13.97 18.98
C GLU A 919 -0.92 -15.34 19.62
N TYR A 920 -1.17 -16.38 18.83
CA TYR A 920 -1.34 -17.73 19.36
C TYR A 920 0.00 -18.33 19.80
N PRO A 921 0.07 -19.07 20.94
CA PRO A 921 -1.00 -19.31 21.92
C PRO A 921 -1.00 -18.35 23.12
N TRP A 922 -0.21 -17.28 23.09
CA TRP A 922 0.22 -16.57 24.29
C TRP A 922 -0.67 -15.37 24.66
N HIS A 923 -1.40 -14.80 23.71
CA HIS A 923 -2.19 -13.59 23.94
C HIS A 923 -3.43 -13.84 24.84
N PRO A 924 -3.85 -12.86 25.68
CA PRO A 924 -4.99 -12.99 26.57
C PRO A 924 -6.28 -13.51 25.94
N ILE A 925 -6.55 -13.15 24.67
CA ILE A 925 -7.70 -13.61 23.91
C ILE A 925 -7.82 -15.16 23.83
N TYR A 926 -6.69 -15.86 23.93
CA TYR A 926 -6.65 -17.33 23.87
C TYR A 926 -6.75 -18.00 25.24
N ARG A 927 -6.74 -17.26 26.36
CA ARG A 927 -6.88 -17.83 27.73
C ARG A 927 -8.17 -18.63 27.86
N HIS A 928 -9.27 -18.06 27.37
CA HIS A 928 -10.59 -18.67 27.36
C HIS A 928 -10.87 -19.39 26.05
N ILE A 929 -9.87 -19.79 25.24
CA ILE A 929 -10.10 -20.62 24.01
C ILE A 929 -9.01 -21.72 23.82
N SER A 930 -7.98 -21.78 24.68
CA SER A 930 -6.93 -22.81 24.66
C SER A 930 -7.16 -23.93 25.70
N GLY A 931 -6.63 -25.13 25.43
CA GLY A 931 -6.70 -26.29 26.31
C GLY A 931 -7.93 -27.19 26.12
N TRP A 932 -8.02 -28.26 26.92
CA TRP A 932 -9.11 -29.25 26.86
C TRP A 932 -10.44 -28.66 27.35
N ARG A 933 -11.48 -28.71 26.50
CA ARG A 933 -12.84 -28.21 26.81
C ARG A 933 -13.89 -29.30 26.88
N GLU A 934 -14.82 -29.18 27.81
CA GLU A 934 -16.11 -29.88 27.76
C GLU A 934 -17.14 -28.92 27.10
N PRO A 935 -18.13 -29.41 26.33
CA PRO A 935 -19.15 -28.54 25.77
C PRO A 935 -19.98 -27.90 26.89
N GLU A 936 -20.07 -26.57 26.89
CA GLU A 936 -21.06 -25.82 27.69
C GLU A 936 -22.36 -25.83 26.89
N GLU A 937 -23.34 -26.61 27.38
CA GLU A 937 -24.68 -26.85 26.81
C GLU A 937 -24.76 -27.25 25.32
N VAL A 938 -25.21 -28.49 25.09
CA VAL A 938 -25.45 -29.05 23.75
C VAL A 938 -26.62 -28.33 23.10
N PHE A 939 -26.35 -27.27 22.33
CA PHE A 939 -27.33 -26.73 21.40
C PHE A 939 -27.62 -27.78 20.33
N ARG A 940 -28.89 -28.17 20.13
CA ARG A 940 -29.41 -28.96 18.98
C ARG A 940 -28.45 -30.03 18.41
N ASP A 941 -28.56 -31.26 18.89
CA ASP A 941 -27.97 -32.46 18.28
C ASP A 941 -26.44 -32.51 18.10
N GLN A 942 -25.69 -31.55 18.67
CA GLN A 942 -24.23 -31.51 18.59
C GLN A 942 -23.55 -32.69 19.29
N ILE A 943 -22.43 -33.17 18.73
CA ILE A 943 -21.66 -34.26 19.33
C ILE A 943 -20.70 -33.67 20.35
N SER A 944 -20.85 -34.12 21.60
CA SER A 944 -19.93 -33.76 22.68
C SER A 944 -18.53 -34.29 22.37
N VAL A 945 -17.60 -33.39 22.01
CA VAL A 945 -16.19 -33.70 21.81
C VAL A 945 -15.33 -32.71 22.58
N LYS A 946 -14.21 -33.21 23.12
CA LYS A 946 -13.22 -32.36 23.78
C LYS A 946 -12.20 -31.88 22.78
N LEU A 947 -11.97 -30.57 22.72
CA LEU A 947 -11.05 -29.94 21.77
C LEU A 947 -9.83 -29.39 22.50
N ASN A 948 -8.67 -29.40 21.83
CA ASN A 948 -7.41 -28.90 22.39
C ASN A 948 -6.89 -27.64 21.66
N PHE A 949 -7.39 -27.36 20.46
CA PHE A 949 -6.93 -26.26 19.60
C PHE A 949 -8.12 -25.40 19.15
N PRO A 950 -8.03 -24.07 19.27
CA PRO A 950 -9.05 -23.17 18.74
C PRO A 950 -8.95 -23.05 17.23
N ARG A 951 -10.06 -22.67 16.58
CA ARG A 951 -10.02 -22.20 15.20
C ARG A 951 -9.49 -20.77 15.18
N ILE A 952 -8.34 -20.54 14.54
CA ILE A 952 -7.78 -19.20 14.34
C ILE A 952 -8.22 -18.70 12.96
N ILE A 953 -8.95 -17.60 12.90
CA ILE A 953 -9.36 -16.97 11.65
C ILE A 953 -8.70 -15.59 11.59
N GLY A 954 -7.83 -15.37 10.60
CA GLY A 954 -7.17 -14.08 10.42
C GLY A 954 -8.15 -12.95 10.07
N HIS A 955 -7.76 -11.73 10.40
CA HIS A 955 -8.48 -10.51 10.02
C HIS A 955 -8.48 -10.36 8.48
N GLY A 956 -9.64 -10.09 7.87
CA GLY A 956 -9.78 -9.89 6.41
C GLY A 956 -10.16 -11.14 5.58
N GLY A 957 -10.69 -12.19 6.22
CA GLY A 957 -11.16 -13.39 5.52
C GLY A 957 -10.04 -14.27 4.95
N ALA A 958 -8.77 -13.92 5.23
CA ALA A 958 -7.65 -14.81 5.01
C ALA A 958 -7.78 -16.00 5.96
N LYS A 959 -8.32 -17.11 5.44
CA LYS A 959 -8.17 -18.44 6.03
C LYS A 959 -6.71 -18.81 5.85
N VAL A 960 -5.84 -18.33 6.73
CA VAL A 960 -4.46 -18.79 6.77
C VAL A 960 -4.48 -20.14 7.46
N ASN A 961 -4.06 -21.18 6.74
CA ASN A 961 -3.71 -22.44 7.37
C ASN A 961 -2.45 -22.17 8.20
N THR A 962 -2.60 -22.00 9.51
CA THR A 962 -1.45 -21.97 10.41
C THR A 962 -0.79 -23.35 10.48
N PRO A 963 0.57 -23.39 10.57
CA PRO A 963 1.32 -24.59 10.95
C PRO A 963 0.88 -25.22 12.27
#